data_AF-A0A327RLA6-F1
#
_entry.id   AF-A0A327RLA6-F1
#
_cell.length_a   1.000
_cell.length_b   1.000
_cell.length_c   1.000
_cell.angle_alpha   90.00
_cell.angle_beta   90.00
_cell.angle_gamma   90.00
#
_symmetry.space_group_name_H-M   'P 1'
#
loop_
_entity.id
_entity.type
_entity.pdbx_description
1 polymer ?
#
loop_
_entity_poly.entity_id
_entity_poly.type
_entity_poly.pdbx_seq_one_letter_code
_entity_poly.pdbx_strand_id
1 'polypeptide(L)'
;MEKSQELKTINSKVGCFLCKNTSFVLISELDRNDDLLNNFSCKHCGFIMVLPRPNLTTHNDLYSLGGFSTEARGGNKPNIAKIKRSEEIAWLNFKRLQTVLGIETLYKFKDSLEIGCGVGSYLRLLSVLGQDVIGIEPDSNFSKYGNENYKIQIENTFLENFKTKKTFDLISSFHVIEHVENPKYFVERCYELLNQDGILYLECPSIDNLYGDNEKFFFWKPHINSFSDITLRYLLESSNFEVIDLKHHRGFVNVVAKKRTQLYTPDLQLDSYKRIIELIDIKKNGIRPIYKNQNKNFKYKLYSLKKQTERKIRKLKEILKKKEEEKQLKKAKYRIAHLGFHNSYNTGDIALFNAVRKQYEHYLGNVHFELFDLHKEVTLDLIDRLNDFDGIIVGGGGLFLKDTNENNISGWQWAIPAEYYIKIKAPLFIHAVGYNKFRGQDDFINKFSENLNMLVEKSSFFGLRNSGSIQNISSYLDVELKKKISFQPCPTTILDELYAPKAKVKQANRKKRIGINIAFDRHNLRYGNQSEENKIMSRLCQVIKALQKQDYEVVYIIHVPRDEEFMLWVLQYNINMPIENLVGLSIDDIIKKYKTFDLIIGTRGHAQMIPFGLDISIISLISHEKLKYFLNDIKMPERGVEISSNNLISELLDKVKIFIDDSDYSDAKDNFLKCTSDNFSTIKKTLDGKL
;
A
#
# COMPACT_ATOMS: atom_id res chain seq x y z
N MET A 1 8.81 -51.64 8.27
CA MET A 1 10.09 -51.62 9.03
C MET A 1 11.09 -50.82 8.22
N GLU A 2 11.06 -49.49 8.36
CA GLU A 2 12.11 -48.63 7.80
C GLU A 2 13.26 -48.58 8.80
N LYS A 3 14.47 -48.87 8.33
CA LYS A 3 15.71 -48.79 9.11
C LYS A 3 15.81 -47.38 9.68
N SER A 4 15.81 -47.24 11.01
CA SER A 4 16.17 -46.00 11.68
C SER A 4 17.56 -45.61 11.24
N GLN A 5 17.67 -44.61 10.37
CA GLN A 5 18.95 -43.99 10.04
C GLN A 5 19.54 -43.49 11.36
N GLU A 6 20.66 -44.08 11.80
CA GLU A 6 21.35 -43.60 12.99
C GLU A 6 21.77 -42.15 12.73
N LEU A 7 21.15 -41.22 13.47
CA LEU A 7 21.45 -39.80 13.36
C LEU A 7 22.92 -39.60 13.73
N LYS A 8 23.71 -38.95 12.86
CA LYS A 8 25.11 -38.61 13.18
C LYS A 8 25.13 -37.63 14.35
N THR A 9 25.85 -37.96 15.41
CA THR A 9 25.99 -37.10 16.59
C THR A 9 27.44 -36.79 16.87
N ILE A 10 27.69 -35.59 17.41
CA ILE A 10 29.03 -35.13 17.78
C ILE A 10 29.04 -34.55 19.18
N ASN A 11 30.20 -34.59 19.82
CA ASN A 11 30.51 -33.75 20.99
C ASN A 11 31.42 -32.62 20.52
N SER A 12 30.89 -31.40 20.54
CA SER A 12 31.61 -30.21 20.11
C SER A 12 32.46 -29.64 21.26
N LYS A 13 33.66 -29.14 20.93
CA LYS A 13 34.45 -28.32 21.86
C LYS A 13 33.78 -26.97 22.16
N VAL A 14 32.99 -26.47 21.22
CA VAL A 14 32.17 -25.26 21.38
C VAL A 14 30.80 -25.67 21.89
N GLY A 15 30.51 -25.32 23.14
CA GLY A 15 29.20 -25.57 23.76
C GLY A 15 28.10 -24.73 23.12
N CYS A 16 26.85 -25.18 23.24
CA CYS A 16 25.68 -24.47 22.73
C CYS A 16 25.58 -23.05 23.32
N PHE A 17 25.40 -22.03 22.48
CA PHE A 17 25.31 -20.63 22.97
C PHE A 17 24.13 -20.37 23.89
N LEU A 18 23.05 -21.16 23.79
CA LEU A 18 21.84 -21.01 24.61
C LEU A 18 21.93 -21.77 25.94
N CYS A 19 22.38 -23.03 25.95
CA CYS A 19 22.34 -23.90 27.15
C CYS A 19 23.68 -24.52 27.56
N LYS A 20 24.77 -24.20 26.86
CA LYS A 20 26.14 -24.70 27.10
C LYS A 20 26.38 -26.20 26.91
N ASN A 21 25.35 -27.01 26.64
CA ASN A 21 25.50 -28.42 26.30
C ASN A 21 26.44 -28.64 25.10
N THR A 22 27.21 -29.73 25.12
CA THR A 22 28.23 -30.04 24.10
C THR A 22 27.80 -31.13 23.11
N SER A 23 26.66 -31.78 23.35
CA SER A 23 26.17 -32.86 22.48
C SER A 23 25.19 -32.36 21.42
N PHE A 24 25.49 -32.67 20.17
CA PHE A 24 24.73 -32.23 19.01
C PHE A 24 24.36 -33.38 18.07
N VAL A 25 23.35 -33.15 17.25
CA VAL A 25 22.88 -34.05 16.20
C VAL A 25 22.83 -33.31 14.87
N LEU A 26 23.34 -33.95 13.82
CA LEU A 26 23.37 -33.41 12.48
C LEU A 26 21.95 -33.38 11.91
N ILE A 27 21.55 -32.23 11.35
CA ILE A 27 20.20 -32.04 10.76
C ILE A 27 20.24 -31.70 9.27
N SER A 28 21.33 -31.09 8.79
CA SER A 28 21.60 -30.87 7.36
C SER A 28 23.11 -30.83 7.10
N GLU A 29 23.55 -31.37 5.97
CA GLU A 29 24.96 -31.40 5.54
C GLU A 29 25.25 -30.38 4.43
N LEU A 30 24.22 -29.81 3.80
CA LEU A 30 24.36 -28.96 2.62
C LEU A 30 23.66 -27.62 2.82
N ASP A 31 24.20 -26.60 2.16
CA ASP A 31 23.57 -25.29 2.02
C ASP A 31 22.80 -25.15 0.70
N ARG A 32 22.22 -23.97 0.47
CA ARG A 32 21.43 -23.66 -0.74
C ARG A 32 22.18 -23.74 -2.07
N ASN A 33 23.51 -23.76 -2.04
CA ASN A 33 24.38 -23.87 -3.22
C ASN A 33 24.91 -25.31 -3.39
N ASP A 34 24.41 -26.26 -2.59
CA ASP A 34 24.91 -27.64 -2.48
C ASP A 34 26.36 -27.73 -1.96
N ASP A 35 26.86 -26.68 -1.30
CA ASP A 35 28.14 -26.71 -0.61
C ASP A 35 28.03 -27.40 0.75
N LEU A 36 29.12 -28.03 1.20
CA LEU A 36 29.19 -28.67 2.51
C LEU A 36 29.02 -27.63 3.64
N LEU A 37 27.90 -27.74 4.37
CA LEU A 37 27.57 -26.91 5.52
C LEU A 37 26.84 -27.74 6.58
N ASN A 38 27.59 -28.23 7.56
CA ASN A 38 27.03 -29.07 8.60
C ASN A 38 26.28 -28.24 9.65
N ASN A 39 24.95 -28.31 9.60
CA ASN A 39 24.05 -27.71 10.57
C ASN A 39 23.71 -28.74 11.64
N PHE A 40 23.99 -28.38 12.89
CA PHE A 40 23.83 -29.24 14.05
C PHE A 40 22.82 -28.67 15.04
N SER A 41 21.84 -29.48 15.45
CA SER A 41 20.90 -29.14 16.52
C SER A 41 21.42 -29.63 17.87
N CYS A 42 21.31 -28.78 18.90
CA CYS A 42 21.67 -29.12 20.27
C CYS A 42 20.70 -30.16 20.84
N LYS A 43 21.22 -31.28 21.37
CA LYS A 43 20.36 -32.34 21.94
C LYS A 43 19.52 -31.91 23.15
N HIS A 44 19.93 -30.83 23.83
CA HIS A 44 19.27 -30.35 25.04
C HIS A 44 18.19 -29.28 24.77
N CYS A 45 18.45 -28.33 23.87
CA CYS A 45 17.56 -27.17 23.66
C CYS A 45 17.11 -26.94 22.21
N GLY A 46 17.50 -27.80 21.27
CA GLY A 46 17.11 -27.71 19.86
C GLY A 46 17.82 -26.62 19.04
N PHE A 47 18.55 -25.71 19.67
CA PHE A 47 19.27 -24.62 18.97
C PHE A 47 20.20 -25.14 17.88
N ILE A 48 20.18 -24.49 16.71
CA ILE A 48 20.90 -24.93 15.53
C ILE A 48 22.09 -24.01 15.29
N MET A 49 23.27 -24.59 15.11
CA MET A 49 24.47 -23.86 14.73
C MET A 49 25.33 -24.66 13.76
N VAL A 50 26.06 -23.95 12.90
CA VAL A 50 27.04 -24.56 11.99
C VAL A 50 28.25 -25.04 12.78
N LEU A 51 28.69 -26.28 12.56
CA LEU A 51 29.91 -26.85 13.15
C LEU A 51 30.78 -27.60 12.11
N PRO A 52 32.11 -27.45 12.12
CA PRO A 52 32.89 -26.52 12.95
C PRO A 52 32.54 -25.05 12.66
N ARG A 53 32.77 -24.16 13.64
CA ARG A 53 32.53 -22.73 13.43
C ARG A 53 33.49 -22.19 12.35
N PRO A 54 33.03 -21.30 11.47
CA PRO A 54 33.93 -20.65 10.51
C PRO A 54 34.97 -19.80 11.24
N ASN A 55 36.11 -19.58 10.58
CA ASN A 55 37.17 -18.72 11.10
C ASN A 55 36.66 -17.27 11.23
N LEU A 56 36.83 -16.68 12.41
CA LEU A 56 36.35 -15.33 12.73
C LEU A 56 36.89 -14.23 11.83
N THR A 57 38.19 -14.26 11.50
CA THR A 57 38.80 -13.25 10.64
C THR A 57 38.17 -13.29 9.26
N THR A 58 38.07 -14.48 8.66
CA THR A 58 37.44 -14.67 7.36
C THR A 58 35.95 -14.32 7.37
N HIS A 59 35.25 -14.60 8.47
CA HIS A 59 33.84 -14.26 8.64
C HIS A 59 33.64 -12.75 8.73
N ASN A 60 34.43 -12.03 9.51
CA ASN A 60 34.33 -10.58 9.62
C ASN A 60 34.74 -9.88 8.30
N ASP A 61 35.79 -10.37 7.63
CA ASP A 61 36.23 -9.86 6.34
C ASP A 61 35.14 -9.98 5.26
N LEU A 62 34.31 -11.02 5.31
CA LEU A 62 33.16 -11.17 4.40
C LEU A 62 32.22 -9.97 4.47
N TYR A 63 31.99 -9.41 5.65
CA TYR A 63 31.10 -8.26 5.84
C TYR A 63 31.82 -6.93 5.63
N SER A 64 33.03 -6.76 6.17
CA SER A 64 33.78 -5.49 6.10
C SER A 64 34.29 -5.16 4.70
N LEU A 65 34.63 -6.19 3.90
CA LEU A 65 35.13 -6.04 2.53
C LEU A 65 34.02 -6.12 1.47
N GLY A 66 32.74 -6.19 1.88
CA GLY A 66 31.59 -6.20 0.97
C GLY A 66 31.37 -7.52 0.21
N GLY A 67 32.02 -8.60 0.63
CA GLY A 67 31.83 -9.93 0.06
C GLY A 67 30.40 -10.44 0.25
N PHE A 68 29.84 -10.29 1.46
CA PHE A 68 28.43 -10.59 1.74
C PHE A 68 27.49 -9.77 0.88
N SER A 69 27.73 -8.46 0.75
CA SER A 69 26.91 -7.59 -0.11
C SER A 69 26.95 -8.06 -1.56
N THR A 70 28.09 -8.51 -2.06
CA THR A 70 28.21 -9.02 -3.43
C THR A 70 27.36 -10.28 -3.62
N GLU A 71 27.43 -11.23 -2.70
CA GLU A 71 26.69 -12.50 -2.77
C GLU A 71 25.18 -12.30 -2.51
N ALA A 72 24.83 -11.63 -1.41
CA ALA A 72 23.45 -11.46 -0.96
C ALA A 72 22.69 -10.40 -1.76
N ARG A 73 23.39 -9.34 -2.17
CA ARG A 73 22.82 -8.13 -2.79
C ARG A 73 23.28 -7.97 -4.23
N GLY A 74 23.92 -8.96 -4.85
CA GLY A 74 24.31 -8.94 -6.28
C GLY A 74 25.21 -7.77 -6.67
N GLY A 75 26.00 -7.26 -5.72
CA GLY A 75 26.95 -6.15 -5.91
C GLY A 75 27.43 -5.54 -4.60
N ASN A 76 28.63 -4.97 -4.60
CA ASN A 76 29.28 -4.36 -3.43
C ASN A 76 28.96 -2.86 -3.26
N LYS A 77 28.10 -2.29 -4.10
CA LYS A 77 27.68 -0.87 -4.05
C LYS A 77 26.16 -0.75 -3.90
N PRO A 78 25.69 0.30 -3.19
CA PRO A 78 24.27 0.60 -3.14
C PRO A 78 23.69 0.81 -4.55
N ASN A 79 22.61 0.08 -4.86
CA ASN A 79 21.88 0.17 -6.11
C ASN A 79 20.53 0.86 -5.85
N ILE A 80 20.18 1.87 -6.65
CA ILE A 80 18.97 2.70 -6.46
C ILE A 80 17.69 1.86 -6.36
N ALA A 81 17.51 0.86 -7.23
CA ALA A 81 16.32 0.01 -7.19
C ALA A 81 16.26 -0.84 -5.90
N LYS A 82 17.41 -1.28 -5.38
CA LYS A 82 17.50 -2.02 -4.11
C LYS A 82 17.32 -1.11 -2.90
N ILE A 83 17.78 0.13 -2.97
CA ILE A 83 17.53 1.16 -1.94
C ILE A 83 16.03 1.43 -1.84
N LYS A 84 15.33 1.62 -2.97
CA LYS A 84 13.87 1.80 -2.95
C LYS A 84 13.17 0.62 -2.28
N ARG A 85 13.56 -0.62 -2.62
CA ARG A 85 13.05 -1.82 -1.95
C ARG A 85 13.36 -1.84 -0.44
N SER A 86 14.55 -1.39 -0.05
CA SER A 86 14.94 -1.24 1.36
C SER A 86 14.05 -0.22 2.09
N GLU A 87 13.74 0.92 1.46
CA GLU A 87 12.81 1.92 2.00
C GLU A 87 11.38 1.38 2.15
N GLU A 88 10.90 0.60 1.19
CA GLU A 88 9.59 -0.08 1.28
C GLU A 88 9.56 -1.10 2.43
N ILE A 89 10.63 -1.88 2.62
CA ILE A 89 10.75 -2.83 3.73
C ILE A 89 10.84 -2.10 5.07
N ALA A 90 11.63 -1.02 5.14
CA ALA A 90 11.74 -0.17 6.31
C ALA A 90 10.38 0.40 6.73
N TRP A 91 9.58 0.88 5.77
CA TRP A 91 8.22 1.35 6.04
C TRP A 91 7.33 0.26 6.63
N LEU A 92 7.40 -0.96 6.09
CA LEU A 92 6.62 -2.08 6.61
C LEU A 92 7.06 -2.49 8.02
N ASN A 93 8.37 -2.51 8.29
CA ASN A 93 8.89 -2.79 9.61
C ASN A 93 8.46 -1.72 10.62
N PHE A 94 8.43 -0.44 10.19
CA PHE A 94 7.90 0.66 10.98
C PHE A 94 6.41 0.50 11.29
N LYS A 95 5.58 0.19 10.28
CA LYS A 95 4.13 -0.04 10.46
C LYS A 95 3.83 -1.20 11.41
N ARG A 96 4.65 -2.26 11.40
CA ARG A 96 4.52 -3.39 12.33
C ARG A 96 4.81 -2.95 13.76
N LEU A 97 5.93 -2.26 13.98
CA LEU A 97 6.27 -1.73 15.29
C LEU A 97 5.19 -0.76 15.80
N GLN A 98 4.68 0.12 14.93
CA GLN A 98 3.54 1.01 15.21
C GLN A 98 2.29 0.23 15.62
N THR A 99 2.02 -0.92 15.01
CA THR A 99 0.86 -1.76 15.34
C THR A 99 0.98 -2.37 16.75
N VAL A 100 2.20 -2.70 17.18
CA VAL A 100 2.45 -3.31 18.49
C VAL A 100 2.50 -2.26 19.60
N LEU A 101 3.18 -1.14 19.37
CA LEU A 101 3.45 -0.13 20.42
C LEU A 101 2.52 1.08 20.38
N GLY A 102 1.84 1.31 19.26
CA GLY A 102 1.11 2.55 18.99
C GLY A 102 2.03 3.70 18.56
N ILE A 103 1.50 4.62 17.75
CA ILE A 103 2.27 5.76 17.23
C ILE A 103 2.69 6.75 18.33
N GLU A 104 1.86 6.90 19.37
CA GLU A 104 2.13 7.79 20.50
C GLU A 104 3.40 7.37 21.27
N THR A 105 3.63 6.06 21.41
CA THR A 105 4.83 5.52 22.04
C THR A 105 6.06 5.83 21.19
N LEU A 106 5.96 5.64 19.87
CA LEU A 106 7.07 5.90 18.95
C LEU A 106 7.48 7.38 18.90
N TYR A 107 6.53 8.31 19.07
CA TYR A 107 6.82 9.74 19.20
C TYR A 107 7.49 10.12 20.53
N LYS A 108 7.43 9.27 21.56
CA LYS A 108 8.09 9.52 22.84
C LYS A 108 9.55 9.07 22.87
N PHE A 109 9.92 8.14 22.00
CA PHE A 109 11.31 7.71 21.87
C PHE A 109 12.17 8.86 21.42
N LYS A 110 13.35 9.00 22.03
CA LYS A 110 14.32 10.04 21.76
C LYS A 110 15.56 9.48 21.08
N ASP A 111 16.12 8.38 21.58
CA ASP A 111 17.37 7.82 21.08
C ASP A 111 17.13 6.41 20.51
N SER A 112 17.53 6.18 19.26
CA SER A 112 17.35 4.91 18.56
C SER A 112 18.64 4.40 17.93
N LEU A 113 18.85 3.08 18.02
CA LEU A 113 19.98 2.37 17.41
C LEU A 113 19.47 1.31 16.43
N GLU A 114 20.07 1.23 15.25
CA GLU A 114 19.89 0.09 14.34
C GLU A 114 21.22 -0.64 14.13
N ILE A 115 21.22 -1.95 14.41
CA ILE A 115 22.39 -2.83 14.25
C ILE A 115 22.25 -3.57 12.92
N GLY A 116 23.23 -3.42 12.03
CA GLY A 116 23.20 -3.92 10.65
C GLY A 116 22.30 -3.08 9.75
N CYS A 117 22.40 -1.74 9.83
CA CYS A 117 21.44 -0.84 9.22
C CYS A 117 21.54 -0.71 7.68
N GLY A 118 22.55 -1.29 7.03
CA GLY A 118 22.78 -1.13 5.60
C GLY A 118 22.93 0.34 5.22
N VAL A 119 22.10 0.80 4.27
CA VAL A 119 22.05 2.22 3.87
C VAL A 119 21.31 3.12 4.88
N GLY A 120 20.72 2.56 5.93
CA GLY A 120 20.01 3.27 6.98
C GLY A 120 18.60 3.74 6.60
N SER A 121 17.91 3.00 5.72
CA SER A 121 16.53 3.33 5.30
C SER A 121 15.55 3.37 6.47
N TYR A 122 15.72 2.49 7.47
CA TYR A 122 14.86 2.46 8.65
C TYR A 122 15.22 3.57 9.65
N LEU A 123 16.50 3.79 9.93
CA LEU A 123 16.96 4.97 10.68
C LEU A 123 16.48 6.29 10.10
N ARG A 124 16.44 6.42 8.76
CA ARG A 124 15.89 7.61 8.10
C ARG A 124 14.44 7.87 8.56
N LEU A 125 13.59 6.84 8.62
CA LEU A 125 12.20 6.96 9.07
C LEU A 125 12.12 7.35 10.55
N LEU A 126 12.98 6.79 11.40
CA LEU A 126 13.03 7.12 12.82
C LEU A 126 13.53 8.54 13.08
N SER A 127 14.57 8.97 12.36
CA SER A 127 15.08 10.35 12.42
C SER A 127 14.01 11.36 12.07
N VAL A 128 13.22 11.02 11.06
CA VAL A 128 12.07 11.76 10.56
C VAL A 128 10.93 11.85 11.60
N LEU A 129 10.89 10.97 12.62
CA LEU A 129 9.98 11.11 13.78
C LEU A 129 10.53 12.00 14.90
N GLY A 130 11.69 12.61 14.70
CA GLY A 130 12.37 13.45 15.70
C GLY A 130 13.29 12.68 16.65
N GLN A 131 13.62 11.42 16.33
CA GLN A 131 14.54 10.61 17.12
C GLN A 131 16.01 10.91 16.73
N ASP A 132 16.90 10.95 17.70
CA ASP A 132 18.34 10.90 17.49
C ASP A 132 18.74 9.46 17.16
N VAL A 133 19.31 9.26 15.96
CA VAL A 133 19.52 7.93 15.40
C VAL A 133 20.99 7.63 15.21
N ILE A 134 21.39 6.43 15.61
CA ILE A 134 22.72 5.88 15.34
C ILE A 134 22.55 4.54 14.62
N GLY A 135 23.36 4.31 13.60
CA GLY A 135 23.47 3.04 12.89
C GLY A 135 24.82 2.39 13.08
N ILE A 136 24.85 1.06 13.05
CA ILE A 136 26.08 0.27 12.99
C ILE A 136 26.01 -0.59 11.73
N GLU A 137 27.01 -0.46 10.85
CA GLU A 137 27.09 -1.23 9.61
C GLU A 137 28.56 -1.51 9.25
N PRO A 138 29.03 -2.78 9.30
CA PRO A 138 30.42 -3.12 9.00
C PRO A 138 30.81 -2.93 7.52
N ASP A 139 29.86 -2.89 6.57
CA ASP A 139 30.16 -2.59 5.17
C ASP A 139 30.35 -1.07 4.94
N SER A 140 31.58 -0.68 4.61
CA SER A 140 31.95 0.73 4.45
C SER A 140 31.22 1.44 3.29
N ASN A 141 30.80 0.71 2.25
CA ASN A 141 30.09 1.31 1.12
C ASN A 141 28.64 1.67 1.49
N PHE A 142 28.02 0.87 2.35
CA PHE A 142 26.64 1.08 2.79
C PHE A 142 26.56 2.12 3.91
N SER A 143 27.46 2.04 4.89
CA SER A 143 27.54 3.05 5.96
C SER A 143 27.84 4.45 5.42
N LYS A 144 28.80 4.61 4.48
CA LYS A 144 29.07 5.90 3.83
C LYS A 144 27.85 6.44 3.09
N TYR A 145 27.13 5.58 2.38
CA TYR A 145 25.93 6.01 1.67
C TYR A 145 24.89 6.64 2.59
N GLY A 146 24.57 6.00 3.73
CA GLY A 146 23.60 6.55 4.67
C GLY A 146 24.05 7.86 5.31
N ASN A 147 25.33 7.96 5.69
CA ASN A 147 25.93 9.21 6.20
C ASN A 147 25.82 10.35 5.16
N GLU A 148 26.13 10.08 3.90
CA GLU A 148 26.18 11.11 2.85
C GLU A 148 24.80 11.49 2.31
N ASN A 149 23.90 10.52 2.12
CA ASN A 149 22.63 10.73 1.41
C ASN A 149 21.46 10.94 2.36
N TYR A 150 21.42 10.23 3.50
CA TYR A 150 20.35 10.38 4.50
C TYR A 150 20.74 11.29 5.65
N LYS A 151 22.02 11.68 5.77
CA LYS A 151 22.53 12.56 6.83
C LYS A 151 22.28 12.02 8.24
N ILE A 152 22.36 10.69 8.38
CA ILE A 152 22.24 9.95 9.64
C ILE A 152 23.62 9.46 10.08
N GLN A 153 23.87 9.38 11.38
CA GLN A 153 25.15 8.88 11.91
C GLN A 153 25.20 7.36 11.78
N ILE A 154 26.02 6.84 10.87
CA ILE A 154 26.29 5.40 10.77
C ILE A 154 27.76 5.13 11.03
N GLU A 155 28.05 4.36 12.08
CA GLU A 155 29.39 3.92 12.41
C GLU A 155 29.74 2.65 11.64
N ASN A 156 30.89 2.69 10.96
CA ASN A 156 31.42 1.55 10.23
C ASN A 156 32.12 0.57 11.17
N THR A 157 31.35 -0.23 11.90
CA THR A 157 31.85 -1.13 12.95
C THR A 157 30.95 -2.35 13.12
N PHE A 158 31.39 -3.29 13.95
CA PHE A 158 30.58 -4.39 14.46
C PHE A 158 30.03 -4.04 15.85
N LEU A 159 28.94 -4.67 16.29
CA LEU A 159 28.34 -4.41 17.60
C LEU A 159 29.32 -4.66 18.74
N GLU A 160 30.15 -5.69 18.61
CA GLU A 160 31.20 -6.09 19.54
C GLU A 160 32.20 -4.96 19.80
N ASN A 161 32.45 -4.12 18.78
CA ASN A 161 33.41 -3.02 18.81
C ASN A 161 32.75 -1.66 19.05
N PHE A 162 31.41 -1.60 19.06
CA PHE A 162 30.67 -0.35 19.24
C PHE A 162 30.74 0.12 20.70
N LYS A 163 31.39 1.27 20.90
CA LYS A 163 31.60 1.88 22.22
C LYS A 163 30.83 3.19 22.30
N THR A 164 29.86 3.23 23.20
CA THR A 164 29.08 4.44 23.48
C THR A 164 28.76 4.54 24.97
N LYS A 165 28.55 5.78 25.44
CA LYS A 165 27.98 6.07 26.76
C LYS A 165 26.47 6.27 26.69
N LYS A 166 25.89 6.37 25.48
CA LYS A 166 24.45 6.50 25.29
C LYS A 166 23.74 5.17 25.50
N THR A 167 22.50 5.27 25.96
CA THR A 167 21.51 4.20 25.99
C THR A 167 20.30 4.61 25.16
N PHE A 168 19.56 3.63 24.65
CA PHE A 168 18.56 3.84 23.61
C PHE A 168 17.16 3.43 24.08
N ASP A 169 16.14 4.14 23.60
CA ASP A 169 14.73 3.79 23.79
C ASP A 169 14.31 2.67 22.84
N LEU A 170 14.93 2.59 21.67
CA LEU A 170 14.68 1.55 20.68
C LEU A 170 16.01 1.03 20.10
N ILE A 171 16.20 -0.28 20.18
CA ILE A 171 17.22 -0.98 19.39
C ILE A 171 16.51 -1.86 18.38
N SER A 172 16.81 -1.67 17.09
CA SER A 172 16.29 -2.49 15.99
C SER A 172 17.41 -3.28 15.31
N SER A 173 17.12 -4.50 14.85
CA SER A 173 18.05 -5.27 14.02
C SER A 173 17.32 -6.29 13.15
N PHE A 174 17.54 -6.22 11.84
CA PHE A 174 16.85 -7.06 10.87
C PHE A 174 17.87 -7.90 10.11
N HIS A 175 17.72 -9.22 10.17
CA HIS A 175 18.59 -10.18 9.48
C HIS A 175 20.08 -10.07 9.87
N VAL A 176 20.36 -10.01 11.18
CA VAL A 176 21.74 -9.92 11.71
C VAL A 176 22.06 -11.07 12.66
N ILE A 177 21.15 -11.40 13.57
CA ILE A 177 21.40 -12.36 14.66
C ILE A 177 21.70 -13.79 14.16
N GLU A 178 21.27 -14.15 12.95
CA GLU A 178 21.64 -15.40 12.28
C GLU A 178 23.13 -15.45 11.85
N HIS A 179 23.78 -14.30 11.73
CA HIS A 179 25.14 -14.14 11.22
C HIS A 179 26.19 -13.95 12.32
N VAL A 180 25.79 -13.53 13.52
CA VAL A 180 26.74 -13.17 14.58
C VAL A 180 27.44 -14.39 15.17
N GLU A 181 28.67 -14.22 15.66
CA GLU A 181 29.42 -15.34 16.21
C GLU A 181 28.72 -15.94 17.44
N ASN A 182 28.30 -15.08 18.37
CA ASN A 182 27.68 -15.46 19.63
C ASN A 182 26.36 -14.71 19.81
N PRO A 183 25.20 -15.33 19.49
CA PRO A 183 23.91 -14.67 19.57
C PRO A 183 23.49 -14.33 21.01
N LYS A 184 24.04 -15.02 22.02
CA LYS A 184 23.79 -14.69 23.42
C LYS A 184 24.48 -13.38 23.81
N TYR A 185 25.76 -13.23 23.43
CA TYR A 185 26.48 -11.97 23.65
C TYR A 185 25.82 -10.81 22.91
N PHE A 186 25.35 -11.02 21.68
CA PHE A 186 24.62 -10.00 20.92
C PHE A 186 23.39 -9.47 21.68
N VAL A 187 22.56 -10.37 22.21
CA VAL A 187 21.35 -10.00 22.96
C VAL A 187 21.70 -9.35 24.30
N GLU A 188 22.71 -9.85 25.01
CA GLU A 188 23.22 -9.25 26.26
C GLU A 188 23.73 -7.82 26.01
N ARG A 189 24.43 -7.59 24.90
CA ARG A 189 24.90 -6.26 24.50
C ARG A 189 23.73 -5.32 24.17
N CYS A 190 22.69 -5.81 23.51
CA CYS A 190 21.46 -5.04 23.29
C CYS A 190 20.79 -4.67 24.63
N TYR A 191 20.74 -5.59 25.58
CA TYR A 191 20.19 -5.34 26.93
C TYR A 191 20.95 -4.22 27.65
N GLU A 192 22.28 -4.21 27.59
CA GLU A 192 23.12 -3.17 28.18
C GLU A 192 22.89 -1.78 27.56
N LEU A 193 22.72 -1.74 26.23
CA LEU A 193 22.53 -0.50 25.48
C LEU A 193 21.10 0.06 25.58
N LEU A 194 20.13 -0.70 26.09
CA LEU A 194 18.75 -0.24 26.25
C LEU A 194 18.52 0.53 27.56
N ASN A 195 17.72 1.59 27.46
CA ASN A 195 17.05 2.24 28.58
C ASN A 195 16.15 1.25 29.32
N GLN A 196 15.74 1.61 30.55
CA GLN A 196 14.95 0.72 31.39
C GLN A 196 13.60 0.34 30.77
N ASP A 197 12.95 1.27 30.07
CA ASP A 197 11.70 1.06 29.34
C ASP A 197 11.93 0.84 27.84
N GLY A 198 13.18 0.57 27.46
CA GLY A 198 13.59 0.44 26.07
C GLY A 198 13.08 -0.84 25.42
N ILE A 199 12.89 -0.76 24.09
CA ILE A 199 12.38 -1.83 23.25
C ILE A 199 13.49 -2.39 22.36
N LEU A 200 13.57 -3.72 22.31
CA LEU A 200 14.32 -4.48 21.31
C LEU A 200 13.36 -4.96 20.22
N TYR A 201 13.65 -4.63 18.96
CA TYR A 201 12.89 -5.08 17.81
C TYR A 201 13.78 -5.86 16.84
N LEU A 202 13.53 -7.17 16.71
CA LEU A 202 14.34 -8.08 15.89
C LEU A 202 13.53 -8.72 14.77
N GLU A 203 14.16 -8.98 13.63
CA GLU A 203 13.64 -9.87 12.58
C GLU A 203 14.72 -10.85 12.14
N CYS A 204 14.39 -12.14 12.02
CA CYS A 204 15.30 -13.14 11.46
C CYS A 204 14.55 -14.36 10.88
N PRO A 205 15.23 -15.23 10.11
CA PRO A 205 14.73 -16.54 9.71
C PRO A 205 14.34 -17.43 10.90
N SER A 206 13.22 -18.16 10.77
CA SER A 206 12.82 -19.19 11.73
C SER A 206 12.59 -20.53 11.05
N ILE A 207 13.13 -21.60 11.64
CA ILE A 207 12.95 -22.99 11.19
C ILE A 207 11.49 -23.45 11.32
N ASP A 208 10.67 -22.78 12.14
CA ASP A 208 9.22 -23.04 12.20
C ASP A 208 8.50 -22.59 10.93
N ASN A 209 9.17 -21.82 10.07
CA ASN A 209 8.70 -21.35 8.79
C ASN A 209 9.81 -21.43 7.75
N LEU A 210 10.26 -22.65 7.47
CA LEU A 210 11.19 -22.94 6.38
C LEU A 210 10.66 -22.33 5.08
N TYR A 211 11.34 -21.33 4.54
CA TYR A 211 11.05 -20.75 3.22
C TYR A 211 11.90 -21.42 2.12
N GLY A 212 11.56 -21.17 0.86
CA GLY A 212 12.19 -21.82 -0.31
C GLY A 212 11.63 -23.20 -0.62
N ASP A 213 12.05 -23.76 -1.75
CA ASP A 213 11.48 -25.00 -2.32
C ASP A 213 11.88 -26.27 -1.57
N ASN A 214 12.99 -26.23 -0.82
CA ASN A 214 13.48 -27.33 0.01
C ASN A 214 14.13 -26.81 1.31
N GLU A 215 14.57 -27.71 2.18
CA GLU A 215 15.28 -27.41 3.42
C GLU A 215 16.67 -26.79 3.19
N LYS A 216 17.35 -27.17 2.09
CA LYS A 216 18.68 -26.65 1.75
C LYS A 216 18.63 -25.15 1.51
N PHE A 217 17.55 -24.64 0.92
CA PHE A 217 17.40 -23.21 0.66
C PHE A 217 17.43 -22.36 1.94
N PHE A 218 16.93 -22.90 3.06
CA PHE A 218 16.94 -22.23 4.36
C PHE A 218 18.36 -22.12 4.91
N PHE A 219 19.15 -23.19 4.81
CA PHE A 219 20.53 -23.21 5.27
C PHE A 219 21.44 -22.49 4.26
N TRP A 220 22.26 -21.57 4.75
CA TRP A 220 23.14 -20.78 3.92
C TRP A 220 24.40 -20.48 4.70
N LYS A 221 25.56 -20.54 4.03
CA LYS A 221 26.87 -20.43 4.67
C LYS A 221 27.04 -19.20 5.60
N PRO A 222 26.51 -18.00 5.29
CA PRO A 222 26.54 -16.87 6.21
C PRO A 222 25.61 -17.02 7.43
N HIS A 223 24.57 -17.87 7.38
CA HIS A 223 23.62 -18.12 8.48
C HIS A 223 24.20 -19.16 9.44
N ILE A 224 25.18 -18.75 10.24
CA ILE A 224 25.90 -19.65 11.14
C ILE A 224 25.07 -20.03 12.39
N ASN A 225 23.99 -19.31 12.65
CA ASN A 225 22.98 -19.62 13.66
C ASN A 225 21.61 -19.77 13.01
N SER A 226 20.81 -20.73 13.47
CA SER A 226 19.43 -20.91 13.04
C SER A 226 18.51 -21.08 14.24
N PHE A 227 17.39 -20.35 14.22
CA PHE A 227 16.46 -20.27 15.33
C PHE A 227 15.13 -20.94 14.99
N SER A 228 14.53 -21.58 15.98
CA SER A 228 13.07 -21.74 16.07
C SER A 228 12.46 -20.61 16.89
N ASP A 229 11.15 -20.43 16.78
CA ASP A 229 10.39 -19.46 17.59
C ASP A 229 10.61 -19.72 19.09
N ILE A 230 10.73 -20.99 19.48
CA ILE A 230 11.00 -21.42 20.86
C ILE A 230 12.41 -21.03 21.28
N THR A 231 13.43 -21.34 20.48
CA THR A 231 14.82 -21.02 20.83
C THR A 231 15.11 -19.52 20.80
N LEU A 232 14.48 -18.75 19.90
CA LEU A 232 14.61 -17.29 19.86
C LEU A 232 13.97 -16.65 21.10
N ARG A 233 12.77 -17.09 21.47
CA ARG A 233 12.12 -16.66 22.72
C ARG A 233 12.96 -17.02 23.93
N TYR A 234 13.46 -18.25 24.01
CA TYR A 234 14.30 -18.69 25.12
C TYR A 234 15.57 -17.84 25.24
N LEU A 235 16.24 -17.57 24.11
CA LEU A 235 17.42 -16.69 24.08
C LEU A 235 17.11 -15.32 24.70
N LEU A 236 16.05 -14.66 24.24
CA LEU A 236 15.64 -13.35 24.72
C LEU A 236 15.25 -13.37 26.20
N GLU A 237 14.38 -14.30 26.61
CA GLU A 237 13.89 -14.36 28.00
C GLU A 237 15.01 -14.75 28.98
N SER A 238 15.93 -15.62 28.58
CA SER A 238 17.13 -15.97 29.39
C SER A 238 18.16 -14.85 29.48
N SER A 239 18.04 -13.82 28.62
CA SER A 239 18.82 -12.59 28.65
C SER A 239 17.99 -11.42 29.23
N ASN A 240 17.03 -11.73 30.10
CA ASN A 240 16.20 -10.77 30.84
C ASN A 240 15.33 -9.85 29.96
N PHE A 241 14.87 -10.34 28.81
CA PHE A 241 13.80 -9.68 28.06
C PHE A 241 12.42 -10.27 28.37
N GLU A 242 11.38 -9.46 28.19
CA GLU A 242 9.99 -9.89 28.08
C GLU A 242 9.55 -9.74 26.63
N VAL A 243 9.21 -10.86 25.98
CA VAL A 243 8.72 -10.85 24.60
C VAL A 243 7.25 -10.42 24.57
N ILE A 244 6.99 -9.23 24.03
CA ILE A 244 5.67 -8.59 23.91
C ILE A 244 4.92 -9.16 22.70
N ASP A 245 5.60 -9.29 21.56
CA ASP A 245 5.03 -9.81 20.33
C ASP A 245 6.04 -10.71 19.61
N LEU A 246 5.55 -11.83 19.05
CA LEU A 246 6.33 -12.74 18.20
C LEU A 246 5.43 -13.21 17.06
N LYS A 247 5.69 -12.76 15.83
CA LYS A 247 4.84 -13.03 14.67
C LYS A 247 5.63 -13.28 13.40
N HIS A 248 5.09 -14.13 12.54
CA HIS A 248 5.65 -14.40 11.22
C HIS A 248 5.12 -13.42 10.18
N HIS A 249 6.04 -12.81 9.43
CA HIS A 249 5.73 -11.95 8.29
C HIS A 249 6.70 -12.25 7.14
N ARG A 250 6.13 -12.51 5.94
CA ARG A 250 6.91 -12.77 4.72
C ARG A 250 7.97 -13.87 4.83
N GLY A 251 7.75 -14.88 5.68
CA GLY A 251 8.70 -15.97 5.88
C GLY A 251 9.64 -15.81 7.07
N PHE A 252 9.61 -14.66 7.76
CA PHE A 252 10.53 -14.35 8.85
C PHE A 252 9.79 -14.12 10.17
N VAL A 253 10.45 -14.42 11.29
CA VAL A 253 9.91 -14.11 12.61
C VAL A 253 10.33 -12.70 13.02
N ASN A 254 9.35 -11.88 13.40
CA ASN A 254 9.54 -10.57 13.99
C ASN A 254 9.27 -10.68 15.48
N VAL A 255 10.12 -10.07 16.30
CA VAL A 255 10.01 -10.08 17.76
C VAL A 255 10.13 -8.67 18.30
N VAL A 256 9.15 -8.26 19.10
CA VAL A 256 9.20 -7.03 19.92
C VAL A 256 9.33 -7.45 21.37
N ALA A 257 10.37 -6.98 22.05
CA ALA A 257 10.65 -7.31 23.44
C ALA A 257 11.04 -6.07 24.25
N LYS A 258 10.75 -6.07 25.55
CA LYS A 258 11.19 -5.01 26.48
C LYS A 258 12.11 -5.58 27.56
N LYS A 259 12.90 -4.72 28.16
CA LYS A 259 13.79 -5.06 29.27
C LYS A 259 13.01 -5.50 30.52
N ARG A 260 13.47 -6.54 31.24
CA ARG A 260 13.00 -6.86 32.60
C ARG A 260 13.96 -6.26 33.63
N THR A 261 13.43 -5.68 34.69
CA THR A 261 14.21 -5.17 35.83
C THR A 261 14.70 -6.27 36.76
N GLN A 262 13.94 -7.36 36.88
CA GLN A 262 14.26 -8.48 37.76
C GLN A 262 14.83 -9.65 36.96
N LEU A 263 15.85 -10.30 37.53
CA LEU A 263 16.41 -11.54 36.99
C LEU A 263 15.30 -12.55 36.80
N TYR A 264 15.14 -13.02 35.58
CA TYR A 264 14.12 -13.99 35.21
C TYR A 264 14.81 -15.29 34.82
N THR A 265 14.52 -16.36 35.56
CA THR A 265 14.88 -17.71 35.13
C THR A 265 13.68 -18.26 34.38
N PRO A 266 13.75 -18.44 33.05
CA PRO A 266 12.59 -18.85 32.29
C PRO A 266 12.20 -20.29 32.65
N ASP A 267 10.98 -20.48 33.16
CA ASP A 267 10.33 -21.81 33.21
C ASP A 267 9.73 -22.12 31.82
N LEU A 268 10.59 -22.06 30.81
CA LEU A 268 10.22 -22.26 29.42
C LEU A 268 10.52 -23.69 29.00
N GLN A 269 9.57 -24.31 28.32
CA GLN A 269 9.81 -25.57 27.64
C GLN A 269 10.87 -25.36 26.56
N LEU A 270 12.04 -25.99 26.75
CA LEU A 270 13.10 -26.04 25.75
C LEU A 270 12.59 -26.71 24.47
N ASP A 271 13.13 -26.29 23.33
CA ASP A 271 12.87 -26.99 22.08
C ASP A 271 13.60 -28.34 22.06
N SER A 272 13.14 -29.25 21.20
CA SER A 272 13.71 -30.57 21.05
C SER A 272 14.32 -30.73 19.67
N TYR A 273 15.56 -31.24 19.61
CA TYR A 273 16.18 -31.61 18.33
C TYR A 273 15.32 -32.59 17.52
N LYS A 274 14.52 -33.42 18.18
CA LYS A 274 13.58 -34.34 17.51
C LYS A 274 12.51 -33.58 16.75
N ARG A 275 11.93 -32.53 17.36
CA ARG A 275 10.96 -31.64 16.70
C ARG A 275 11.59 -30.93 15.50
N ILE A 276 12.83 -30.47 15.63
CA ILE A 276 13.57 -29.83 14.53
C ILE A 276 13.77 -30.80 13.36
N ILE A 277 14.18 -32.04 13.64
CA ILE A 277 14.30 -33.09 12.62
C ILE A 277 12.96 -33.36 11.96
N GLU A 278 11.89 -33.51 12.74
CA GLU A 278 10.53 -33.70 12.21
C GLU A 278 10.12 -32.56 11.28
N LEU A 279 10.38 -31.30 11.63
CA LEU A 279 10.08 -30.15 10.75
C LEU A 279 10.82 -30.23 9.41
N ILE A 280 12.09 -30.61 9.45
CA ILE A 280 12.94 -30.74 8.26
C ILE A 280 12.47 -31.90 7.40
N ASP A 281 12.18 -33.05 8.01
CA ASP A 281 11.72 -34.26 7.32
C ASP A 281 10.33 -34.07 6.69
N ILE A 282 9.43 -33.38 7.40
CA ILE A 282 8.12 -32.97 6.86
C ILE A 282 8.31 -32.16 5.57
N LYS A 283 9.26 -31.21 5.57
CA LYS A 283 9.51 -30.40 4.38
C LYS A 283 10.22 -31.15 3.26
N LYS A 284 11.20 -32.01 3.57
CA LYS A 284 11.84 -32.93 2.61
C LYS A 284 10.82 -33.82 1.90
N ASN A 285 9.84 -34.31 2.64
CA ASN A 285 8.83 -35.25 2.15
C ASN A 285 7.56 -34.57 1.61
N GLY A 286 7.51 -33.22 1.58
CA GLY A 286 6.34 -32.47 1.09
C GLY A 286 5.06 -32.62 1.92
N ILE A 287 5.16 -33.13 3.15
CA ILE A 287 4.03 -33.32 4.07
C ILE A 287 3.70 -31.96 4.71
N ARG A 288 2.43 -31.61 4.91
CA ARG A 288 2.05 -30.39 5.65
C ARG A 288 1.81 -30.73 7.13
N PRO A 289 2.41 -30.02 8.11
CA PRO A 289 2.23 -30.37 9.51
C PRO A 289 0.79 -30.17 9.99
N ILE A 290 0.17 -31.23 10.52
CA ILE A 290 -1.11 -31.17 11.25
C ILE A 290 -0.79 -31.00 12.74
N TYR A 291 -0.68 -29.76 13.22
CA TYR A 291 -0.50 -29.50 14.65
C TYR A 291 -1.78 -29.81 15.44
N LYS A 292 -1.78 -30.92 16.21
CA LYS A 292 -2.70 -31.17 17.33
C LYS A 292 -2.21 -30.38 18.55
N ASN A 293 -2.94 -29.35 18.97
CA ASN A 293 -2.64 -28.63 20.21
C ASN A 293 -3.93 -28.53 21.05
N GLN A 294 -4.02 -29.28 22.14
CA GLN A 294 -5.28 -29.54 22.86
C GLN A 294 -5.84 -28.33 23.63
N ASN A 295 -5.07 -27.26 23.88
CA ASN A 295 -5.58 -26.02 24.46
C ASN A 295 -6.00 -24.95 23.43
N LYS A 296 -5.81 -25.22 22.13
CA LYS A 296 -6.48 -24.44 21.08
C LYS A 296 -7.96 -24.82 20.98
N ASN A 297 -8.40 -25.99 21.43
CA ASN A 297 -9.76 -26.48 21.17
C ASN A 297 -10.90 -25.64 21.74
N PHE A 298 -10.70 -24.76 22.73
CA PHE A 298 -11.80 -23.89 23.18
C PHE A 298 -11.81 -22.56 22.42
N LYS A 299 -10.65 -21.88 22.28
CA LYS A 299 -10.53 -20.65 21.49
C LYS A 299 -10.66 -20.87 19.98
N TYR A 300 -10.15 -21.98 19.43
CA TYR A 300 -10.39 -22.39 18.05
C TYR A 300 -11.81 -22.88 17.82
N LYS A 301 -12.49 -23.47 18.81
CA LYS A 301 -13.90 -23.85 18.67
C LYS A 301 -14.82 -22.62 18.81
N LEU A 302 -14.49 -21.65 19.67
CA LEU A 302 -15.14 -20.33 19.70
C LEU A 302 -14.83 -19.52 18.43
N TYR A 303 -13.58 -19.52 17.96
CA TYR A 303 -13.19 -18.88 16.71
C TYR A 303 -13.82 -19.59 15.52
N SER A 304 -13.91 -20.93 15.50
CA SER A 304 -14.54 -21.70 14.43
C SER A 304 -16.05 -21.57 14.48
N LEU A 305 -16.67 -21.50 15.65
CA LEU A 305 -18.09 -21.17 15.85
C LEU A 305 -18.34 -19.75 15.40
N LYS A 306 -17.52 -18.78 15.79
CA LYS A 306 -17.60 -17.38 15.32
C LYS A 306 -17.44 -17.30 13.81
N LYS A 307 -16.47 -18.02 13.22
CA LYS A 307 -16.30 -18.15 11.76
C LYS A 307 -17.46 -18.89 11.10
N GLN A 308 -18.06 -19.89 11.75
CA GLN A 308 -19.23 -20.62 11.25
C GLN A 308 -20.47 -19.73 11.28
N THR A 309 -20.63 -18.94 12.34
CA THR A 309 -21.69 -17.96 12.51
C THR A 309 -21.50 -16.81 11.51
N GLU A 310 -20.28 -16.29 11.34
CA GLU A 310 -19.93 -15.32 10.30
C GLU A 310 -20.16 -15.89 8.88
N ARG A 311 -19.82 -17.17 8.64
CA ARG A 311 -20.11 -17.85 7.36
C ARG A 311 -21.62 -18.06 7.16
N LYS A 312 -22.38 -18.40 8.20
CA LYS A 312 -23.84 -18.53 8.16
C LYS A 312 -24.50 -17.17 7.94
N ILE A 313 -24.04 -16.12 8.63
CA ILE A 313 -24.47 -14.73 8.44
C ILE A 313 -24.13 -14.28 7.02
N ARG A 314 -22.93 -14.58 6.52
CA ARG A 314 -22.53 -14.25 5.14
C ARG A 314 -23.40 -14.99 4.12
N LYS A 315 -23.65 -16.29 4.30
CA LYS A 315 -24.58 -17.06 3.47
C LYS A 315 -26.01 -16.52 3.55
N LEU A 316 -26.49 -16.14 4.73
CA LEU A 316 -27.80 -15.51 4.91
C LEU A 316 -27.86 -14.15 4.24
N LYS A 317 -26.81 -13.32 4.36
CA LYS A 317 -26.67 -12.06 3.64
C LYS A 317 -26.63 -12.27 2.13
N GLU A 318 -25.93 -13.30 1.63
CA GLU A 318 -25.92 -13.67 0.21
C GLU A 318 -27.29 -14.16 -0.27
N ILE A 319 -28.02 -14.94 0.53
CA ILE A 319 -29.37 -15.40 0.20
C ILE A 319 -30.37 -14.23 0.24
N LEU A 320 -30.28 -13.35 1.24
CA LEU A 320 -31.10 -12.14 1.33
C LEU A 320 -30.81 -11.20 0.17
N LYS A 321 -29.52 -11.00 -0.15
CA LYS A 321 -29.08 -10.22 -1.32
C LYS A 321 -29.59 -10.83 -2.62
N LYS A 322 -29.51 -12.16 -2.80
CA LYS A 322 -30.10 -12.85 -3.97
C LYS A 322 -31.62 -12.69 -4.05
N LYS A 323 -32.33 -12.79 -2.92
CA LYS A 323 -33.78 -12.56 -2.87
C LYS A 323 -34.16 -11.09 -3.14
N GLU A 324 -33.34 -10.15 -2.70
CA GLU A 324 -33.49 -8.72 -3.03
C GLU A 324 -33.16 -8.44 -4.50
N GLU A 325 -32.07 -9.01 -5.03
CA GLU A 325 -31.69 -8.95 -6.44
C GLU A 325 -32.79 -9.54 -7.32
N GLU A 326 -33.36 -10.70 -7.00
CA GLU A 326 -34.51 -11.30 -7.71
C GLU A 326 -35.77 -10.44 -7.63
N LYS A 327 -36.04 -9.82 -6.48
CA LYS A 327 -37.17 -8.87 -6.32
C LYS A 327 -36.96 -7.58 -7.10
N GLN A 328 -35.75 -7.06 -7.13
CA GLN A 328 -35.38 -5.87 -7.91
C GLN A 328 -35.44 -6.18 -9.40
N LEU A 329 -34.94 -7.33 -9.84
CA LEU A 329 -34.99 -7.79 -11.23
C LEU A 329 -36.43 -7.85 -11.75
N LYS A 330 -37.37 -8.36 -10.95
CA LYS A 330 -38.81 -8.41 -11.32
C LYS A 330 -39.50 -7.06 -11.38
N LYS A 331 -38.92 -6.01 -10.80
CA LYS A 331 -39.49 -4.65 -10.76
C LYS A 331 -38.73 -3.66 -11.66
N ALA A 332 -37.58 -4.04 -12.18
CA ALA A 332 -36.70 -3.15 -12.93
C ALA A 332 -37.34 -2.79 -14.26
N LYS A 333 -37.32 -1.49 -14.60
CA LYS A 333 -37.76 -0.99 -15.90
C LYS A 333 -36.72 -1.29 -16.98
N TYR A 334 -35.44 -1.21 -16.63
CA TYR A 334 -34.32 -1.52 -17.51
C TYR A 334 -33.30 -2.41 -16.78
N ARG A 335 -32.70 -3.33 -17.53
CA ARG A 335 -31.54 -4.14 -17.17
C ARG A 335 -30.34 -3.59 -17.93
N ILE A 336 -29.36 -3.07 -17.21
CA ILE A 336 -28.18 -2.42 -17.80
C ILE A 336 -26.91 -3.17 -17.39
N ALA A 337 -26.07 -3.48 -18.37
CA ALA A 337 -24.72 -3.95 -18.12
C ALA A 337 -23.80 -2.74 -17.88
N HIS A 338 -23.09 -2.70 -16.74
CA HIS A 338 -22.13 -1.65 -16.45
C HIS A 338 -20.71 -2.20 -16.45
N LEU A 339 -19.98 -1.93 -17.54
CA LEU A 339 -18.55 -2.21 -17.65
C LEU A 339 -17.75 -1.10 -16.96
N GLY A 340 -16.94 -1.48 -15.98
CA GLY A 340 -16.14 -0.55 -15.21
C GLY A 340 -15.17 -1.24 -14.25
N PHE A 341 -14.49 -0.44 -13.43
CA PHE A 341 -13.56 -0.93 -12.43
C PHE A 341 -14.22 -0.93 -11.05
N HIS A 342 -15.07 -1.94 -10.82
CA HIS A 342 -15.94 -2.03 -9.65
C HIS A 342 -15.23 -2.47 -8.35
N ASN A 343 -14.05 -3.09 -8.46
CA ASN A 343 -13.24 -3.57 -7.33
C ASN A 343 -12.05 -2.64 -7.04
N SER A 344 -12.27 -1.33 -7.12
CA SER A 344 -11.23 -0.33 -6.91
C SER A 344 -10.92 -0.10 -5.43
N TYR A 345 -9.64 0.10 -5.11
CA TYR A 345 -9.19 0.67 -3.83
C TYR A 345 -9.08 2.20 -3.89
N ASN A 346 -9.32 2.82 -5.06
CA ASN A 346 -9.31 4.26 -5.24
C ASN A 346 -10.65 4.85 -4.82
N THR A 347 -10.61 5.67 -3.78
CA THR A 347 -11.76 6.39 -3.22
C THR A 347 -12.57 7.12 -4.30
N GLY A 348 -11.89 7.77 -5.24
CA GLY A 348 -12.55 8.49 -6.32
C GLY A 348 -13.34 7.59 -7.26
N ASP A 349 -12.80 6.42 -7.60
CA ASP A 349 -13.48 5.46 -8.47
C ASP A 349 -14.65 4.79 -7.75
N ILE A 350 -14.50 4.48 -6.45
CA ILE A 350 -15.60 3.99 -5.61
C ILE A 350 -16.77 4.98 -5.64
N ALA A 351 -16.51 6.27 -5.40
CA ALA A 351 -17.54 7.30 -5.46
C ALA A 351 -18.15 7.41 -6.87
N LEU A 352 -17.31 7.41 -7.90
CA LEU A 352 -17.73 7.61 -9.28
C LEU A 352 -18.63 6.50 -9.81
N PHE A 353 -18.25 5.22 -9.69
CA PHE A 353 -19.08 4.12 -10.21
C PHE A 353 -20.41 4.01 -9.46
N ASN A 354 -20.45 4.31 -8.15
CA ASN A 354 -21.71 4.41 -7.42
C ASN A 354 -22.56 5.61 -7.88
N ALA A 355 -21.94 6.77 -8.11
CA ALA A 355 -22.63 7.95 -8.60
C ALA A 355 -23.20 7.76 -10.02
N VAL A 356 -22.51 7.06 -10.92
CA VAL A 356 -23.05 6.69 -12.25
C VAL A 356 -24.36 5.92 -12.10
N ARG A 357 -24.38 4.84 -11.32
CA ARG A 357 -25.59 4.03 -11.12
C ARG A 357 -26.71 4.84 -10.50
N LYS A 358 -26.39 5.65 -9.49
CA LYS A 358 -27.36 6.52 -8.83
C LYS A 358 -27.96 7.56 -9.77
N GLN A 359 -27.16 8.10 -10.69
CA GLN A 359 -27.61 9.05 -11.70
C GLN A 359 -28.58 8.38 -12.69
N TYR A 360 -28.28 7.18 -13.16
CA TYR A 360 -29.21 6.43 -14.00
C TYR A 360 -30.51 6.10 -13.27
N GLU A 361 -30.45 5.68 -12.00
CA GLU A 361 -31.66 5.50 -11.18
C GLU A 361 -32.47 6.80 -11.04
N HIS A 362 -31.80 7.93 -10.83
CA HIS A 362 -32.44 9.23 -10.68
C HIS A 362 -33.23 9.64 -11.93
N TYR A 363 -32.66 9.49 -13.13
CA TYR A 363 -33.31 9.93 -14.39
C TYR A 363 -34.22 8.88 -15.05
N LEU A 364 -33.95 7.58 -14.84
CA LEU A 364 -34.66 6.49 -15.50
C LEU A 364 -35.63 5.73 -14.58
N GLY A 365 -35.53 5.94 -13.26
CA GLY A 365 -36.31 5.23 -12.25
C GLY A 365 -35.67 3.91 -11.86
N ASN A 366 -36.45 2.83 -11.79
CA ASN A 366 -35.94 1.54 -11.31
C ASN A 366 -35.06 0.85 -12.37
N VAL A 367 -33.74 0.83 -12.17
CA VAL A 367 -32.75 0.21 -13.06
C VAL A 367 -32.04 -0.93 -12.32
N HIS A 368 -31.91 -2.08 -12.96
CA HIS A 368 -31.08 -3.17 -12.46
C HIS A 368 -29.72 -3.17 -13.18
N PHE A 369 -28.64 -3.19 -12.41
CA PHE A 369 -27.27 -3.22 -12.94
C PHE A 369 -26.61 -4.59 -12.74
N GLU A 370 -26.08 -5.16 -13.82
CA GLU A 370 -25.08 -6.23 -13.72
C GLU A 370 -23.68 -5.65 -13.99
N LEU A 371 -22.72 -5.99 -13.14
CA LEU A 371 -21.40 -5.38 -13.14
C LEU A 371 -20.40 -6.26 -13.87
N PHE A 372 -19.71 -5.68 -14.84
CA PHE A 372 -18.71 -6.36 -15.65
C PHE A 372 -17.35 -5.68 -15.48
N ASP A 373 -16.30 -6.50 -15.41
CA ASP A 373 -14.93 -6.04 -15.33
C ASP A 373 -14.44 -5.61 -16.71
N LEU A 374 -14.08 -4.34 -16.85
CA LEU A 374 -13.64 -3.74 -18.11
C LEU A 374 -12.22 -4.17 -18.53
N HIS A 375 -11.37 -4.61 -17.59
CA HIS A 375 -9.97 -4.94 -17.90
C HIS A 375 -9.80 -6.32 -18.53
N LYS A 376 -10.85 -7.16 -18.53
CA LYS A 376 -10.81 -8.45 -19.18
C LYS A 376 -10.89 -8.30 -20.70
N GLU A 377 -10.13 -9.13 -21.40
CA GLU A 377 -10.25 -9.27 -22.85
C GLU A 377 -11.67 -9.66 -23.23
N VAL A 378 -12.21 -9.01 -24.27
CA VAL A 378 -13.58 -9.24 -24.72
C VAL A 378 -13.64 -10.49 -25.59
N THR A 379 -14.48 -11.44 -25.18
CA THR A 379 -14.80 -12.65 -25.94
C THR A 379 -16.15 -12.52 -26.65
N LEU A 380 -16.41 -13.39 -27.63
CA LEU A 380 -17.75 -13.47 -28.25
C LEU A 380 -18.83 -13.85 -27.24
N ASP A 381 -18.54 -14.76 -26.31
CA ASP A 381 -19.44 -15.11 -25.20
C ASP A 381 -19.81 -13.89 -24.34
N LEU A 382 -18.84 -13.02 -24.04
CA LEU A 382 -19.13 -11.78 -23.32
C LEU A 382 -20.05 -10.87 -24.14
N ILE A 383 -19.83 -10.74 -25.46
CA ILE A 383 -20.68 -9.92 -26.33
C ILE A 383 -22.10 -10.47 -26.38
N ASP A 384 -22.26 -11.78 -26.53
CA ASP A 384 -23.57 -12.44 -26.54
C ASP A 384 -24.31 -12.16 -25.22
N ARG A 385 -23.64 -12.29 -24.08
CA ARG A 385 -24.20 -11.91 -22.77
C ARG A 385 -24.55 -10.43 -22.68
N LEU A 386 -23.70 -9.54 -23.18
CA LEU A 386 -23.96 -8.09 -23.15
C LEU A 386 -25.17 -7.71 -24.02
N ASN A 387 -25.46 -8.47 -25.07
CA ASN A 387 -26.61 -8.29 -25.94
C ASN A 387 -27.96 -8.69 -25.29
N ASP A 388 -27.94 -9.37 -24.14
CA ASP A 388 -29.15 -9.71 -23.37
C ASP A 388 -29.66 -8.56 -22.48
N PHE A 389 -28.97 -7.41 -22.49
CA PHE A 389 -29.30 -6.23 -21.69
C PHE A 389 -29.99 -5.15 -22.55
N ASP A 390 -30.83 -4.34 -21.92
CA ASP A 390 -31.50 -3.20 -22.57
C ASP A 390 -30.51 -2.10 -22.96
N GLY A 391 -29.35 -2.05 -22.29
CA GLY A 391 -28.28 -1.11 -22.58
C GLY A 391 -26.97 -1.49 -21.91
N ILE A 392 -25.88 -0.99 -22.48
CA ILE A 392 -24.51 -1.20 -22.01
C ILE A 392 -23.90 0.15 -21.66
N ILE A 393 -23.45 0.32 -20.42
CA ILE A 393 -22.67 1.46 -19.98
C ILE A 393 -21.20 1.06 -19.93
N VAL A 394 -20.35 1.83 -20.61
CA VAL A 394 -18.90 1.81 -20.43
C VAL A 394 -18.51 3.18 -19.91
N GLY A 395 -18.18 3.29 -18.63
CA GLY A 395 -17.95 4.62 -18.09
C GLY A 395 -17.98 4.76 -16.60
N GLY A 396 -17.79 6.00 -16.15
CA GLY A 396 -17.50 6.34 -14.77
C GLY A 396 -16.01 6.23 -14.45
N GLY A 397 -15.11 6.63 -15.37
CA GLY A 397 -13.69 6.55 -15.09
C GLY A 397 -12.81 7.27 -16.09
N GLY A 398 -11.55 7.43 -15.70
CA GLY A 398 -10.50 7.88 -16.60
C GLY A 398 -10.02 6.73 -17.49
N LEU A 399 -10.84 6.30 -18.45
CA LEU A 399 -10.62 5.05 -19.17
C LEU A 399 -9.60 5.16 -20.33
N PHE A 400 -9.40 6.35 -20.89
CA PHE A 400 -8.36 6.57 -21.90
C PHE A 400 -7.03 6.87 -21.22
N LEU A 401 -6.37 5.80 -20.79
CA LEU A 401 -5.03 5.74 -20.19
C LEU A 401 -4.16 4.82 -21.05
N LYS A 402 -2.92 5.24 -21.31
CA LYS A 402 -1.96 4.43 -22.07
C LYS A 402 -1.33 3.31 -21.23
N ASP A 403 -1.03 3.61 -19.97
CA ASP A 403 -0.18 2.79 -19.10
C ASP A 403 -0.96 1.88 -18.12
N THR A 404 -2.29 1.84 -18.25
CA THR A 404 -3.15 1.01 -17.41
C THR A 404 -3.85 -0.01 -18.30
N ASN A 405 -3.75 -1.29 -17.94
CA ASN A 405 -4.22 -2.41 -18.76
C ASN A 405 -3.75 -2.32 -20.22
N GLU A 406 -2.45 -2.06 -20.40
CA GLU A 406 -1.83 -1.92 -21.73
C GLU A 406 -2.02 -3.20 -22.54
N ASN A 407 -2.49 -3.05 -23.78
CA ASN A 407 -2.76 -4.15 -24.68
C ASN A 407 -2.66 -3.69 -26.14
N ASN A 408 -2.34 -4.63 -27.02
CA ASN A 408 -2.29 -4.41 -28.47
C ASN A 408 -3.61 -4.79 -29.17
N ILE A 409 -4.71 -4.92 -28.42
CA ILE A 409 -6.02 -5.28 -28.96
C ILE A 409 -6.77 -4.00 -29.34
N SER A 410 -6.92 -3.08 -28.40
CA SER A 410 -7.63 -1.81 -28.61
C SER A 410 -6.74 -0.58 -28.41
N GLY A 411 -5.57 -0.72 -27.75
CA GLY A 411 -4.72 0.42 -27.41
C GLY A 411 -5.23 1.28 -26.26
N TRP A 412 -6.27 0.85 -25.54
CA TRP A 412 -6.75 1.46 -24.30
C TRP A 412 -7.35 0.40 -23.36
N GLN A 413 -7.83 0.81 -22.19
CA GLN A 413 -8.15 -0.12 -21.10
C GLN A 413 -9.18 -1.20 -21.40
N TRP A 414 -10.11 -1.00 -22.35
CA TRP A 414 -11.07 -2.03 -22.74
C TRP A 414 -10.51 -2.83 -23.90
N ALA A 415 -10.02 -4.04 -23.63
CA ALA A 415 -9.36 -4.90 -24.60
C ALA A 415 -10.37 -5.61 -25.54
N ILE A 416 -11.03 -4.81 -26.39
CA ILE A 416 -12.01 -5.25 -27.37
C ILE A 416 -11.45 -5.14 -28.80
N PRO A 417 -11.42 -6.23 -29.59
CA PRO A 417 -11.09 -6.16 -31.02
C PRO A 417 -12.04 -5.22 -31.77
N ALA A 418 -11.54 -4.43 -32.73
CA ALA A 418 -12.36 -3.42 -33.41
C ALA A 418 -13.56 -4.03 -34.14
N GLU A 419 -13.39 -5.22 -34.73
CA GLU A 419 -14.42 -5.98 -35.42
C GLU A 419 -15.56 -6.46 -34.50
N TYR A 420 -15.36 -6.46 -33.18
CA TYR A 420 -16.36 -6.90 -32.22
C TYR A 420 -17.42 -5.84 -31.92
N TYR A 421 -17.14 -4.55 -32.16
CA TYR A 421 -18.14 -3.49 -32.00
C TYR A 421 -19.39 -3.70 -32.87
N ILE A 422 -19.21 -4.25 -34.08
CA ILE A 422 -20.30 -4.55 -35.02
C ILE A 422 -21.24 -5.65 -34.45
N LYS A 423 -20.72 -6.53 -33.60
CA LYS A 423 -21.46 -7.64 -32.99
C LYS A 423 -22.25 -7.23 -31.75
N ILE A 424 -21.97 -6.06 -31.18
CA ILE A 424 -22.78 -5.48 -30.09
C ILE A 424 -24.10 -5.01 -30.70
N LYS A 425 -25.23 -5.53 -30.25
CA LYS A 425 -26.58 -5.17 -30.71
C LYS A 425 -27.28 -4.24 -29.73
N ALA A 426 -27.04 -4.43 -28.43
CA ALA A 426 -27.60 -3.57 -27.40
C ALA A 426 -27.05 -2.13 -27.52
N PRO A 427 -27.84 -1.10 -27.17
CA PRO A 427 -27.38 0.28 -27.13
C PRO A 427 -26.14 0.47 -26.26
N LEU A 428 -25.10 1.11 -26.80
CA LEU A 428 -23.83 1.34 -26.13
C LEU A 428 -23.70 2.81 -25.70
N PHE A 429 -23.53 3.04 -24.40
CA PHE A 429 -23.42 4.37 -23.79
C PHE A 429 -22.03 4.54 -23.16
N ILE A 430 -21.21 5.42 -23.75
CA ILE A 430 -19.97 5.86 -23.13
C ILE A 430 -20.31 7.00 -22.17
N HIS A 431 -20.09 6.80 -20.88
CA HIS A 431 -20.62 7.70 -19.85
C HIS A 431 -19.52 8.36 -19.01
N ALA A 432 -19.39 9.69 -19.13
CA ALA A 432 -18.44 10.51 -18.38
C ALA A 432 -17.00 9.94 -18.41
N VAL A 433 -16.54 9.49 -19.58
CA VAL A 433 -15.18 8.97 -19.73
C VAL A 433 -14.17 10.11 -19.85
N GLY A 434 -12.99 9.92 -19.27
CA GLY A 434 -11.91 10.91 -19.28
C GLY A 434 -10.67 10.49 -20.07
N TYR A 435 -10.05 11.47 -20.73
CA TYR A 435 -8.70 11.40 -21.26
C TYR A 435 -7.68 11.72 -20.16
N ASN A 436 -6.66 10.86 -20.01
CA ASN A 436 -5.67 10.94 -18.92
C ASN A 436 -4.22 10.73 -19.40
N LYS A 437 -3.79 11.38 -20.48
CA LYS A 437 -2.37 11.40 -20.85
C LYS A 437 -1.61 12.42 -19.99
N PHE A 438 -0.45 12.03 -19.46
CA PHE A 438 0.45 12.94 -18.73
C PHE A 438 1.29 13.80 -19.68
N ARG A 439 1.82 14.91 -19.16
CA ARG A 439 2.76 15.76 -19.92
C ARG A 439 4.02 14.95 -20.24
N GLY A 440 4.48 15.01 -21.49
CA GLY A 440 5.67 14.28 -21.93
C GLY A 440 5.50 12.76 -22.03
N GLN A 441 4.28 12.22 -21.84
CA GLN A 441 4.01 10.82 -22.10
C GLN A 441 3.83 10.59 -23.60
N ASP A 442 4.43 9.51 -24.10
CA ASP A 442 4.29 9.06 -25.48
C ASP A 442 2.82 8.92 -25.90
N ASP A 443 2.57 9.11 -27.19
CA ASP A 443 1.22 9.04 -27.72
C ASP A 443 0.63 7.62 -27.73
N PHE A 444 -0.69 7.51 -27.88
CA PHE A 444 -1.36 6.21 -28.06
C PHE A 444 -0.92 5.54 -29.37
N ILE A 445 -0.90 4.21 -29.39
CA ILE A 445 -0.57 3.44 -30.61
C ILE A 445 -1.66 3.63 -31.68
N ASN A 446 -1.33 3.48 -32.97
CA ASN A 446 -2.28 3.68 -34.08
C ASN A 446 -3.60 2.92 -33.91
N LYS A 447 -3.54 1.72 -33.34
CA LYS A 447 -4.72 0.86 -33.08
C LYS A 447 -5.73 1.50 -32.12
N PHE A 448 -5.29 2.42 -31.26
CA PHE A 448 -6.18 3.22 -30.43
C PHE A 448 -7.13 4.07 -31.28
N SER A 449 -6.60 4.74 -32.30
CA SER A 449 -7.41 5.58 -33.20
C SER A 449 -8.46 4.75 -33.94
N GLU A 450 -8.06 3.61 -34.53
CA GLU A 450 -8.97 2.70 -35.22
C GLU A 450 -10.08 2.19 -34.29
N ASN A 451 -9.71 1.73 -33.09
CA ASN A 451 -10.66 1.22 -32.11
C ASN A 451 -11.62 2.31 -31.62
N LEU A 452 -11.12 3.52 -31.42
CA LEU A 452 -11.90 4.65 -30.93
C LEU A 452 -12.91 5.15 -31.97
N ASN A 453 -12.55 5.18 -33.26
CA ASN A 453 -13.51 5.54 -34.32
C ASN A 453 -14.67 4.53 -34.36
N MET A 454 -14.37 3.22 -34.33
CA MET A 454 -15.40 2.17 -34.25
C MET A 454 -16.28 2.29 -33.00
N LEU A 455 -15.67 2.64 -31.86
CA LEU A 455 -16.41 2.85 -30.62
C LEU A 455 -17.38 4.02 -30.73
N VAL A 456 -16.93 5.18 -31.22
CA VAL A 456 -17.78 6.39 -31.36
C VAL A 456 -18.86 6.17 -32.40
N GLU A 457 -18.54 5.51 -33.51
CA GLU A 457 -19.52 5.14 -34.52
C GLU A 457 -20.61 4.24 -33.92
N LYS A 458 -20.21 3.21 -33.16
CA LYS A 458 -21.15 2.25 -32.57
C LYS A 458 -21.96 2.79 -31.40
N SER A 459 -21.42 3.76 -30.67
CA SER A 459 -22.05 4.30 -29.48
C SER A 459 -23.35 5.04 -29.81
N SER A 460 -24.41 4.69 -29.09
CA SER A 460 -25.68 5.41 -29.11
C SER A 460 -25.58 6.75 -28.36
N PHE A 461 -24.66 6.84 -27.41
CA PHE A 461 -24.27 8.07 -26.74
C PHE A 461 -22.78 8.02 -26.42
N PHE A 462 -22.05 9.08 -26.75
CA PHE A 462 -20.61 9.19 -26.46
C PHE A 462 -20.30 10.42 -25.61
N GLY A 463 -20.34 10.25 -24.28
CA GLY A 463 -20.18 11.30 -23.29
C GLY A 463 -18.77 11.36 -22.69
N LEU A 464 -18.09 12.49 -22.86
CA LEU A 464 -16.79 12.77 -22.24
C LEU A 464 -16.92 13.79 -21.10
N ARG A 465 -16.11 13.57 -20.05
CA ARG A 465 -16.31 14.24 -18.75
C ARG A 465 -15.85 15.68 -18.61
N ASN A 466 -15.05 16.18 -19.55
CA ASN A 466 -14.51 17.54 -19.53
C ASN A 466 -14.15 18.02 -20.94
N SER A 467 -14.16 19.34 -21.14
CA SER A 467 -13.83 19.97 -22.43
C SER A 467 -12.47 19.55 -22.97
N GLY A 468 -11.46 19.44 -22.11
CA GLY A 468 -10.14 18.98 -22.52
C GLY A 468 -10.13 17.52 -22.99
N SER A 469 -10.95 16.64 -22.42
CA SER A 469 -11.12 15.27 -22.92
C SER A 469 -11.77 15.28 -24.30
N ILE A 470 -12.77 16.13 -24.53
CA ILE A 470 -13.40 16.30 -25.85
C ILE A 470 -12.38 16.74 -26.87
N GLN A 471 -11.60 17.78 -26.57
CA GLN A 471 -10.58 18.31 -27.47
C GLN A 471 -9.52 17.25 -27.83
N ASN A 472 -8.98 16.57 -26.82
CA ASN A 472 -7.94 15.55 -27.03
C ASN A 472 -8.47 14.30 -27.73
N ILE A 473 -9.67 13.84 -27.42
CA ILE A 473 -10.26 12.67 -28.10
C ILE A 473 -10.62 13.01 -29.55
N SER A 474 -11.10 14.22 -29.81
CA SER A 474 -11.45 14.68 -31.16
C SER A 474 -10.26 14.71 -32.13
N SER A 475 -9.01 14.75 -31.66
CA SER A 475 -7.83 14.69 -32.55
C SER A 475 -7.56 13.29 -33.10
N TYR A 476 -8.14 12.23 -32.50
CA TYR A 476 -8.03 10.85 -32.96
C TYR A 476 -9.24 10.40 -33.79
N LEU A 477 -10.21 11.29 -34.03
CA LEU A 477 -11.45 10.94 -34.71
C LEU A 477 -11.54 11.51 -36.12
N ASP A 478 -12.18 10.73 -36.98
CA ASP A 478 -12.65 11.18 -38.29
C ASP A 478 -13.62 12.35 -38.13
N VAL A 479 -13.58 13.28 -39.09
CA VAL A 479 -14.29 14.57 -39.04
C VAL A 479 -15.78 14.39 -38.76
N GLU A 480 -16.42 13.40 -39.39
CA GLU A 480 -17.85 13.12 -39.25
C GLU A 480 -18.23 12.59 -37.87
N LEU A 481 -17.32 11.93 -37.15
CA LEU A 481 -17.60 11.34 -35.84
C LEU A 481 -17.47 12.36 -34.71
N LYS A 482 -16.77 13.47 -34.92
CA LYS A 482 -16.61 14.54 -33.91
C LYS A 482 -17.95 15.08 -33.42
N LYS A 483 -18.97 15.15 -34.29
CA LYS A 483 -20.32 15.63 -33.95
C LYS A 483 -21.11 14.69 -33.02
N LYS A 484 -20.66 13.44 -32.85
CA LYS A 484 -21.30 12.47 -31.93
C LYS A 484 -20.81 12.61 -30.49
N ILE A 485 -19.72 13.36 -30.25
CA ILE A 485 -19.21 13.57 -28.91
C ILE A 485 -20.12 14.56 -28.17
N SER A 486 -20.55 14.16 -26.97
CA SER A 486 -21.30 15.00 -26.04
C SER A 486 -20.45 15.28 -24.80
N PHE A 487 -20.63 16.47 -24.22
CA PHE A 487 -20.15 16.74 -22.88
C PHE A 487 -21.08 16.05 -21.87
N GLN A 488 -20.52 15.22 -20.98
CA GLN A 488 -21.25 14.56 -19.91
C GLN A 488 -20.48 14.74 -18.61
N PRO A 489 -20.85 15.70 -17.75
CA PRO A 489 -20.17 15.95 -16.48
C PRO A 489 -20.02 14.68 -15.64
N CYS A 490 -18.91 14.62 -14.90
CA CYS A 490 -18.65 13.54 -13.96
C CYS A 490 -19.78 13.45 -12.91
N PRO A 491 -20.46 12.32 -12.71
CA PRO A 491 -21.59 12.23 -11.77
C PRO A 491 -21.24 12.62 -10.32
N THR A 492 -19.95 12.61 -9.95
CA THR A 492 -19.53 13.08 -8.61
C THR A 492 -19.69 14.59 -8.42
N THR A 493 -19.91 15.38 -9.47
CA THR A 493 -20.08 16.84 -9.38
C THR A 493 -21.49 17.27 -8.98
N ILE A 494 -22.43 16.33 -8.87
CA ILE A 494 -23.83 16.54 -8.45
C ILE A 494 -24.24 15.55 -7.35
N LEU A 495 -23.30 15.17 -6.47
CA LEU A 495 -23.54 14.17 -5.42
C LEU A 495 -24.64 14.59 -4.44
N ASP A 496 -24.76 15.88 -4.18
CA ASP A 496 -25.80 16.43 -3.34
C ASP A 496 -27.20 16.19 -3.91
N GLU A 497 -27.39 16.34 -5.21
CA GLU A 497 -28.64 16.01 -5.91
C GLU A 497 -28.91 14.50 -5.87
N LEU A 498 -27.88 13.68 -6.13
CA LEU A 498 -28.04 12.22 -6.26
C LEU A 498 -28.28 11.50 -4.93
N TYR A 499 -27.71 11.99 -3.83
CA TYR A 499 -27.75 11.35 -2.51
C TYR A 499 -28.54 12.16 -1.48
N ALA A 500 -29.19 13.27 -1.90
CA ALA A 500 -30.00 14.17 -1.08
C ALA A 500 -29.44 14.45 0.34
N PRO A 501 -28.14 14.73 0.55
CA PRO A 501 -27.60 14.79 1.89
C PRO A 501 -27.91 16.19 2.46
N LYS A 502 -29.05 16.33 3.14
CA LYS A 502 -29.48 17.57 3.81
C LYS A 502 -28.47 18.03 4.87
N ALA A 503 -28.29 19.35 4.90
CA ALA A 503 -27.55 20.22 5.82
C ALA A 503 -26.02 20.01 5.95
N LYS A 504 -25.26 21.08 5.64
CA LYS A 504 -24.01 21.37 6.36
C LYS A 504 -24.39 21.50 7.84
N VAL A 505 -23.93 20.61 8.70
CA VAL A 505 -23.92 20.92 10.14
C VAL A 505 -22.81 21.95 10.33
N LYS A 506 -23.12 23.23 10.10
CA LYS A 506 -22.26 24.33 10.53
C LYS A 506 -22.27 24.30 12.05
N GLN A 507 -21.31 23.61 12.64
CA GLN A 507 -21.01 23.79 14.06
C GLN A 507 -20.40 25.19 14.19
N ALA A 508 -21.16 26.13 14.75
CA ALA A 508 -20.61 27.42 15.14
C ALA A 508 -19.46 27.20 16.14
N ASN A 509 -18.41 28.01 16.05
CA ASN A 509 -17.24 28.01 16.95
C ASN A 509 -16.24 26.84 16.86
N ARG A 510 -16.14 26.13 15.72
CA ARG A 510 -15.02 25.20 15.47
C ARG A 510 -13.94 25.81 14.57
N LYS A 511 -12.68 25.36 14.73
CA LYS A 511 -11.61 25.66 13.77
C LYS A 511 -12.02 25.23 12.36
N LYS A 512 -11.65 26.05 11.38
CA LYS A 512 -11.85 25.73 9.96
C LYS A 512 -10.95 24.57 9.58
N ARG A 513 -11.53 23.57 8.90
CA ARG A 513 -10.87 22.30 8.56
C ARG A 513 -10.47 22.30 7.10
N ILE A 514 -9.17 22.22 6.83
CA ILE A 514 -8.59 22.18 5.49
C ILE A 514 -8.09 20.77 5.21
N GLY A 515 -8.66 20.11 4.20
CA GLY A 515 -8.20 18.81 3.72
C GLY A 515 -7.13 18.96 2.66
N ILE A 516 -6.01 18.23 2.76
CA ILE A 516 -4.94 18.24 1.76
C ILE A 516 -4.78 16.83 1.18
N ASN A 517 -4.80 16.72 -0.15
CA ASN A 517 -4.59 15.46 -0.86
C ASN A 517 -3.44 15.56 -1.89
N ILE A 518 -2.40 14.76 -1.70
CA ILE A 518 -1.21 14.69 -2.57
C ILE A 518 -1.12 13.28 -3.18
N ALA A 519 -1.14 13.20 -4.51
CA ALA A 519 -1.23 11.95 -5.27
C ALA A 519 0.16 11.39 -5.61
N PHE A 520 0.48 10.21 -5.10
CA PHE A 520 1.78 9.56 -5.35
C PHE A 520 1.76 8.47 -6.44
N ASP A 521 0.62 8.23 -7.10
CA ASP A 521 0.61 7.44 -8.34
C ASP A 521 1.33 8.20 -9.46
N ARG A 522 2.23 7.52 -10.19
CA ARG A 522 2.99 8.11 -11.30
C ARG A 522 3.71 9.42 -10.90
N HIS A 523 4.23 9.47 -9.67
CA HIS A 523 4.85 10.65 -9.08
C HIS A 523 5.93 11.28 -9.98
N ASN A 524 6.73 10.49 -10.69
CA ASN A 524 7.70 10.96 -11.68
C ASN A 524 7.06 11.79 -12.83
N LEU A 525 5.87 11.42 -13.29
CA LEU A 525 5.13 12.16 -14.32
C LEU A 525 4.40 13.38 -13.76
N ARG A 526 4.19 13.44 -12.44
CA ARG A 526 3.53 14.55 -11.75
C ARG A 526 4.53 15.63 -11.33
N TYR A 527 5.58 15.20 -10.65
CA TYR A 527 6.51 16.06 -9.92
C TYR A 527 7.87 16.20 -10.59
N GLY A 528 8.11 15.44 -11.66
CA GLY A 528 9.38 15.45 -12.40
C GLY A 528 10.42 14.51 -11.79
N ASN A 529 11.69 14.88 -11.92
CA ASN A 529 12.78 14.13 -11.30
C ASN A 529 12.80 14.30 -9.77
N GLN A 530 13.63 13.52 -9.09
CA GLN A 530 13.70 13.51 -7.62
C GLN A 530 14.00 14.90 -7.01
N SER A 531 14.84 15.72 -7.67
CA SER A 531 15.19 17.05 -7.18
C SER A 531 13.98 17.99 -7.21
N GLU A 532 13.23 17.97 -8.32
CA GLU A 532 12.01 18.77 -8.46
C GLU A 532 10.92 18.29 -7.51
N GLU A 533 10.73 16.98 -7.36
CA GLU A 533 9.79 16.41 -6.40
C GLU A 533 10.10 16.87 -4.97
N ASN A 534 11.35 16.74 -4.52
CA ASN A 534 11.77 17.17 -3.20
C ASN A 534 11.49 18.66 -2.96
N LYS A 535 11.75 19.50 -3.98
CA LYS A 535 11.50 20.95 -3.93
C LYS A 535 10.00 21.26 -3.80
N ILE A 536 9.15 20.56 -4.55
CA ILE A 536 7.69 20.70 -4.48
C ILE A 536 7.18 20.25 -3.10
N MET A 537 7.58 19.07 -2.63
CA MET A 537 7.13 18.54 -1.34
C MET A 537 7.57 19.41 -0.16
N SER A 538 8.79 19.95 -0.21
CA SER A 538 9.31 20.95 0.75
C SER A 538 8.40 22.17 0.84
N ARG A 539 8.03 22.76 -0.31
CA ARG A 539 7.16 23.94 -0.38
C ARG A 539 5.75 23.63 0.14
N LEU A 540 5.19 22.47 -0.20
CA LEU A 540 3.89 22.03 0.32
C LEU A 540 3.92 21.87 1.85
N CYS A 541 4.99 21.30 2.41
CA CYS A 541 5.18 21.21 3.86
C CYS A 541 5.27 22.60 4.52
N GLN A 542 5.94 23.56 3.87
CA GLN A 542 5.99 24.95 4.35
C GLN A 542 4.61 25.62 4.33
N VAL A 543 3.79 25.37 3.31
CA VAL A 543 2.39 25.83 3.28
C VAL A 543 1.60 25.24 4.45
N ILE A 544 1.70 23.93 4.68
CA ILE A 544 1.00 23.26 5.78
C ILE A 544 1.34 23.90 7.12
N LYS A 545 2.63 24.13 7.40
CA LYS A 545 3.07 24.83 8.62
C LYS A 545 2.50 26.24 8.73
N ALA A 546 2.49 26.98 7.62
CA ALA A 546 1.95 28.34 7.61
C ALA A 546 0.43 28.35 7.88
N LEU A 547 -0.32 27.38 7.35
CA LEU A 547 -1.75 27.21 7.64
C LEU A 547 -2.00 26.83 9.11
N GLN A 548 -1.22 25.91 9.67
CA GLN A 548 -1.36 25.52 11.08
C GLN A 548 -1.11 26.69 12.06
N LYS A 549 -0.27 27.66 11.67
CA LYS A 549 -0.05 28.90 12.44
C LYS A 549 -1.22 29.88 12.37
N GLN A 550 -2.09 29.77 11.37
CA GLN A 550 -3.26 30.63 11.15
C GLN A 550 -4.55 30.05 11.76
N ASP A 551 -4.42 29.17 12.76
CA ASP A 551 -5.51 28.52 13.48
C ASP A 551 -6.41 27.58 12.65
N TYR A 552 -5.95 27.13 11.48
CA TYR A 552 -6.61 26.08 10.70
C TYR A 552 -6.29 24.68 11.25
N GLU A 553 -7.30 23.80 11.27
CA GLU A 553 -7.08 22.36 11.42
C GLU A 553 -6.79 21.78 10.04
N VAL A 554 -5.51 21.53 9.76
CA VAL A 554 -5.07 20.92 8.50
C VAL A 554 -5.07 19.40 8.66
N VAL A 555 -5.71 18.69 7.74
CA VAL A 555 -5.86 17.22 7.76
C VAL A 555 -5.38 16.65 6.43
N TYR A 556 -4.62 15.56 6.48
CA TYR A 556 -4.19 14.85 5.28
C TYR A 556 -5.22 13.82 4.83
N ILE A 557 -5.58 13.80 3.55
CA ILE A 557 -6.59 12.91 2.98
C ILE A 557 -5.94 11.89 2.05
N ILE A 558 -6.13 10.61 2.36
CA ILE A 558 -5.62 9.47 1.58
C ILE A 558 -6.76 8.92 0.70
N HIS A 559 -6.54 8.87 -0.62
CA HIS A 559 -7.50 8.30 -1.58
C HIS A 559 -7.11 6.90 -2.06
N VAL A 560 -5.80 6.63 -2.09
CA VAL A 560 -5.20 5.32 -2.36
C VAL A 560 -4.07 5.10 -1.36
N PRO A 561 -3.73 3.85 -1.00
CA PRO A 561 -2.67 3.56 -0.03
C PRO A 561 -1.34 4.26 -0.33
N ARG A 562 -1.01 4.42 -1.62
CA ARG A 562 0.23 5.07 -2.06
C ARG A 562 0.34 6.55 -1.68
N ASP A 563 -0.77 7.24 -1.43
CA ASP A 563 -0.75 8.63 -0.96
C ASP A 563 -0.01 8.76 0.38
N GLU A 564 0.09 7.68 1.17
CA GLU A 564 0.88 7.65 2.42
C GLU A 564 2.36 8.03 2.22
N GLU A 565 2.92 7.90 1.00
CA GLU A 565 4.30 8.31 0.71
C GLU A 565 4.56 9.78 1.06
N PHE A 566 3.55 10.66 0.95
CA PHE A 566 3.70 12.07 1.36
C PHE A 566 4.13 12.23 2.83
N MET A 567 3.77 11.27 3.68
CA MET A 567 4.05 11.32 5.12
C MET A 567 5.54 11.35 5.42
N LEU A 568 6.40 10.86 4.51
CA LEU A 568 7.85 10.96 4.65
C LEU A 568 8.32 12.42 4.78
N TRP A 569 7.74 13.33 3.98
CA TRP A 569 8.07 14.76 4.05
C TRP A 569 7.38 15.45 5.22
N VAL A 570 6.14 15.08 5.54
CA VAL A 570 5.39 15.61 6.69
C VAL A 570 6.18 15.40 7.97
N LEU A 571 6.66 14.16 8.15
CA LEU A 571 7.49 13.80 9.27
C LEU A 571 8.87 14.50 9.20
N GLN A 572 9.52 14.56 8.02
CA GLN A 572 10.82 15.25 7.86
C GLN A 572 10.75 16.73 8.27
N TYR A 573 9.59 17.36 8.06
CA TYR A 573 9.34 18.74 8.43
C TYR A 573 8.78 18.87 9.84
N ASN A 574 8.66 17.81 10.63
CA ASN A 574 8.07 17.81 11.97
C ASN A 574 6.67 18.46 11.99
N ILE A 575 5.83 18.06 11.04
CA ILE A 575 4.45 18.50 10.93
C ILE A 575 3.56 17.46 11.60
N ASN A 576 2.82 17.88 12.63
CA ASN A 576 1.78 17.05 13.22
C ASN A 576 0.45 17.39 12.57
N MET A 577 -0.14 16.47 11.80
CA MET A 577 -1.48 16.64 11.26
C MET A 577 -2.27 15.32 11.30
N PRO A 578 -3.57 15.37 11.62
CA PRO A 578 -4.44 14.21 11.53
C PRO A 578 -4.52 13.68 10.09
N ILE A 579 -4.77 12.38 9.97
CA ILE A 579 -4.92 11.67 8.70
C ILE A 579 -6.35 11.14 8.61
N GLU A 580 -7.00 11.43 7.49
CA GLU A 580 -8.30 10.89 7.12
C GLU A 580 -8.11 9.90 5.95
N ASN A 581 -8.18 8.61 6.26
CA ASN A 581 -8.02 7.55 5.26
C ASN A 581 -9.38 7.15 4.69
N LEU A 582 -9.60 7.43 3.41
CA LEU A 582 -10.87 7.15 2.72
C LEU A 582 -10.86 5.84 1.94
N VAL A 583 -9.73 5.11 1.94
CA VAL A 583 -9.56 3.87 1.17
C VAL A 583 -10.55 2.80 1.64
N GLY A 584 -11.32 2.25 0.69
CA GLY A 584 -12.27 1.18 0.95
C GLY A 584 -13.54 1.59 1.71
N LEU A 585 -13.74 2.89 1.96
CA LEU A 585 -14.98 3.40 2.54
C LEU A 585 -16.15 3.30 1.55
N SER A 586 -17.37 3.19 2.08
CA SER A 586 -18.59 3.31 1.29
C SER A 586 -18.76 4.74 0.77
N ILE A 587 -19.56 4.93 -0.29
CA ILE A 587 -19.85 6.29 -0.79
C ILE A 587 -20.51 7.17 0.28
N ASP A 588 -21.38 6.62 1.10
CA ASP A 588 -22.04 7.37 2.19
C ASP A 588 -21.01 7.85 3.24
N ASP A 589 -20.05 6.99 3.59
CA ASP A 589 -18.96 7.34 4.50
C ASP A 589 -18.03 8.37 3.87
N ILE A 590 -17.70 8.24 2.59
CA ILE A 590 -16.90 9.23 1.84
C ILE A 590 -17.57 10.60 1.88
N ILE A 591 -18.87 10.67 1.57
CA ILE A 591 -19.66 11.91 1.61
C ILE A 591 -19.65 12.49 3.03
N LYS A 592 -19.92 11.66 4.04
CA LYS A 592 -19.93 12.08 5.44
C LYS A 592 -18.59 12.66 5.87
N LYS A 593 -17.47 12.03 5.48
CA LYS A 593 -16.12 12.50 5.78
C LYS A 593 -15.80 13.80 5.07
N TYR A 594 -16.09 13.91 3.78
CA TYR A 594 -15.85 15.15 3.03
C TYR A 594 -16.61 16.34 3.62
N LYS A 595 -17.87 16.16 4.03
CA LYS A 595 -18.69 17.21 4.65
C LYS A 595 -18.15 17.78 5.97
N THR A 596 -17.12 17.15 6.54
CA THR A 596 -16.43 17.67 7.73
C THR A 596 -15.38 18.73 7.42
N PHE A 597 -15.09 19.00 6.14
CA PHE A 597 -14.12 19.99 5.68
C PHE A 597 -14.79 21.28 5.20
N ASP A 598 -14.07 22.38 5.31
CA ASP A 598 -14.48 23.69 4.79
C ASP A 598 -13.83 23.97 3.42
N LEU A 599 -12.60 23.48 3.22
CA LEU A 599 -11.82 23.61 1.98
C LEU A 599 -11.00 22.34 1.71
N ILE A 600 -10.92 21.92 0.45
CA ILE A 600 -10.05 20.84 -0.01
C ILE A 600 -9.01 21.37 -0.99
N ILE A 601 -7.74 21.12 -0.69
CA ILE A 601 -6.59 21.36 -1.57
C ILE A 601 -6.14 20.00 -2.11
N GLY A 602 -6.27 19.77 -3.42
CA GLY A 602 -6.10 18.42 -3.96
C GLY A 602 -5.38 18.35 -5.30
N THR A 603 -4.59 17.28 -5.46
CA THR A 603 -3.90 16.90 -6.70
C THR A 603 -4.59 15.78 -7.48
N ARG A 604 -5.61 15.12 -6.88
CA ARG A 604 -6.47 14.14 -7.55
C ARG A 604 -7.72 14.80 -8.11
N GLY A 605 -8.18 14.33 -9.29
CA GLY A 605 -9.43 14.83 -9.90
C GLY A 605 -10.64 14.65 -8.99
N HIS A 606 -10.79 13.49 -8.36
CA HIS A 606 -11.91 13.25 -7.42
C HIS A 606 -11.72 13.90 -6.05
N ALA A 607 -10.50 14.28 -5.67
CA ALA A 607 -10.30 15.16 -4.53
C ALA A 607 -10.75 16.61 -4.84
N GLN A 608 -11.21 16.90 -6.06
CA GLN A 608 -11.79 18.19 -6.46
C GLN A 608 -13.28 18.04 -6.80
N MET A 609 -13.64 17.04 -7.61
CA MET A 609 -15.02 16.85 -8.08
C MET A 609 -15.98 16.41 -6.97
N ILE A 610 -15.55 15.54 -6.05
CA ILE A 610 -16.39 15.11 -4.90
C ILE A 610 -16.70 16.30 -3.98
N PRO A 611 -15.70 17.06 -3.48
CA PRO A 611 -16.00 18.21 -2.62
C PRO A 611 -16.80 19.29 -3.35
N PHE A 612 -16.53 19.55 -4.64
CA PHE A 612 -17.35 20.43 -5.47
C PHE A 612 -18.83 19.99 -5.47
N GLY A 613 -19.10 18.71 -5.74
CA GLY A 613 -20.47 18.18 -5.75
C GLY A 613 -21.14 18.08 -4.37
N LEU A 614 -20.44 18.47 -3.30
CA LEU A 614 -20.93 18.55 -1.93
C LEU A 614 -20.91 19.98 -1.38
N ASP A 615 -20.69 20.98 -2.25
CA ASP A 615 -20.57 22.40 -1.91
C ASP A 615 -19.48 22.69 -0.87
N ILE A 616 -18.35 22.01 -0.97
CA ILE A 616 -17.14 22.25 -0.18
C ILE A 616 -16.16 23.02 -1.05
N SER A 617 -15.55 24.08 -0.51
CA SER A 617 -14.61 24.89 -1.28
C SER A 617 -13.43 24.05 -1.78
N ILE A 618 -12.92 24.36 -2.97
CA ILE A 618 -11.78 23.66 -3.57
C ILE A 618 -10.68 24.61 -4.03
N ILE A 619 -9.44 24.12 -3.94
CA ILE A 619 -8.27 24.63 -4.66
C ILE A 619 -7.57 23.43 -5.33
N SER A 620 -7.36 23.51 -6.64
CA SER A 620 -6.68 22.46 -7.40
C SER A 620 -5.17 22.71 -7.42
N LEU A 621 -4.42 21.75 -6.88
CA LEU A 621 -2.98 21.64 -7.08
C LEU A 621 -2.71 20.92 -8.39
N ILE A 622 -2.46 21.69 -9.44
CA ILE A 622 -2.36 21.20 -10.81
C ILE A 622 -1.09 20.39 -10.96
N SER A 623 -1.21 19.08 -10.79
CA SER A 623 -0.19 18.06 -11.11
C SER A 623 -0.45 17.34 -12.44
N HIS A 624 -1.58 17.65 -13.08
CA HIS A 624 -2.03 17.07 -14.34
C HIS A 624 -3.06 18.00 -14.98
N GLU A 625 -3.02 18.16 -16.31
CA GLU A 625 -3.92 19.02 -17.10
C GLU A 625 -5.42 18.79 -16.86
N LYS A 626 -5.85 17.56 -16.53
CA LYS A 626 -7.27 17.27 -16.25
C LYS A 626 -7.86 18.09 -15.11
N LEU A 627 -7.01 18.58 -14.20
CA LEU A 627 -7.43 19.48 -13.12
C LEU A 627 -7.76 20.87 -13.68
N LYS A 628 -6.94 21.39 -14.61
CA LYS A 628 -7.21 22.64 -15.33
C LYS A 628 -8.49 22.52 -16.16
N TYR A 629 -8.69 21.41 -16.86
CA TYR A 629 -9.91 21.19 -17.66
C TYR A 629 -11.17 21.31 -16.80
N PHE A 630 -11.17 20.67 -15.64
CA PHE A 630 -12.30 20.76 -14.72
C PHE A 630 -12.56 22.20 -14.24
N LEU A 631 -11.51 22.93 -13.85
CA LEU A 631 -11.64 24.32 -13.44
C LEU A 631 -12.18 25.23 -14.56
N ASN A 632 -11.75 25.00 -15.79
CA ASN A 632 -12.26 25.73 -16.96
C ASN A 632 -13.75 25.41 -17.22
N ASP A 633 -14.15 24.15 -17.07
CA ASP A 633 -15.54 23.72 -17.27
C ASP A 633 -16.50 24.36 -16.26
N ILE A 634 -16.04 24.57 -15.02
CA ILE A 634 -16.82 25.28 -13.98
C ILE A 634 -16.60 26.81 -14.01
N LYS A 635 -15.83 27.32 -14.99
CA LYS A 635 -15.47 28.74 -15.15
C LYS A 635 -14.76 29.38 -13.95
N MET A 636 -13.92 28.60 -13.27
CA MET A 636 -13.14 29.05 -12.11
C MET A 636 -11.63 28.71 -12.23
N PRO A 637 -10.93 29.13 -13.30
CA PRO A 637 -9.51 28.86 -13.48
C PRO A 637 -8.63 29.43 -12.35
N GLU A 638 -9.08 30.50 -11.69
CA GLU A 638 -8.39 31.15 -10.58
C GLU A 638 -8.26 30.27 -9.33
N ARG A 639 -9.00 29.17 -9.24
CA ARG A 639 -8.88 28.19 -8.14
C ARG A 639 -7.75 27.18 -8.34
N GLY A 640 -6.97 27.31 -9.42
CA GLY A 640 -5.83 26.46 -9.74
C GLY A 640 -4.48 27.05 -9.31
N VAL A 641 -3.59 26.19 -8.82
CA VAL A 641 -2.17 26.51 -8.57
C VAL A 641 -1.30 25.44 -9.22
N GLU A 642 -0.34 25.86 -10.05
CA GLU A 642 0.60 24.92 -10.67
C GLU A 642 1.63 24.44 -9.63
N ILE A 643 1.77 23.12 -9.46
CA ILE A 643 2.69 22.56 -8.44
C ILE A 643 4.16 22.94 -8.70
N SER A 644 4.52 23.20 -9.95
CA SER A 644 5.86 23.61 -10.34
C SER A 644 6.07 25.13 -10.23
N SER A 645 5.07 25.91 -9.80
CA SER A 645 5.22 27.35 -9.64
C SER A 645 6.36 27.68 -8.67
N ASN A 646 7.18 28.67 -9.03
CA ASN A 646 8.21 29.19 -8.14
C ASN A 646 7.60 29.92 -6.93
N ASN A 647 6.38 30.41 -7.07
CA ASN A 647 5.63 31.14 -6.05
C ASN A 647 4.56 30.26 -5.39
N LEU A 648 4.68 28.93 -5.48
CA LEU A 648 3.70 27.96 -4.96
C LEU A 648 3.22 28.29 -3.53
N ILE A 649 4.13 28.71 -2.64
CA ILE A 649 3.81 28.98 -1.24
C ILE A 649 2.86 30.17 -1.12
N SER A 650 3.23 31.33 -1.69
CA SER A 650 2.45 32.55 -1.59
C SER A 650 1.12 32.41 -2.34
N GLU A 651 1.16 31.87 -3.56
CA GLU A 651 -0.06 31.65 -4.36
C GLU A 651 -1.07 30.77 -3.61
N LEU A 652 -0.63 29.67 -3.01
CA LEU A 652 -1.53 28.74 -2.33
C LEU A 652 -2.10 29.36 -1.04
N LEU A 653 -1.28 30.05 -0.24
CA LEU A 653 -1.73 30.72 0.98
C LEU A 653 -2.73 31.85 0.68
N ASP A 654 -2.51 32.63 -0.37
CA ASP A 654 -3.43 33.71 -0.75
C ASP A 654 -4.75 33.15 -1.27
N LYS A 655 -4.72 32.08 -2.08
CA LYS A 655 -5.95 31.41 -2.52
C LYS A 655 -6.72 30.77 -1.36
N VAL A 656 -6.05 30.23 -0.35
CA VAL A 656 -6.73 29.73 0.85
C VAL A 656 -7.51 30.86 1.53
N LYS A 657 -6.91 32.03 1.72
CA LYS A 657 -7.60 33.19 2.32
C LYS A 657 -8.81 33.63 1.50
N ILE A 658 -8.70 33.62 0.18
CA ILE A 658 -9.78 34.05 -0.72
C ILE A 658 -10.93 33.04 -0.71
N PHE A 659 -10.62 31.74 -0.79
CA PHE A 659 -11.62 30.72 -1.11
C PHE A 659 -12.13 29.90 0.09
N ILE A 660 -11.54 30.00 1.28
CA ILE A 660 -11.93 29.16 2.45
C ILE A 660 -13.43 29.24 2.80
N ASP A 661 -14.07 30.38 2.53
CA ASP A 661 -15.51 30.60 2.75
C ASP A 661 -16.33 30.68 1.45
N ASP A 662 -15.69 30.58 0.29
CA ASP A 662 -16.34 30.63 -1.02
C ASP A 662 -16.58 29.22 -1.56
N SER A 663 -17.82 28.76 -1.38
CA SER A 663 -18.30 27.47 -1.90
C SER A 663 -19.57 27.64 -2.75
N ASP A 664 -19.75 28.78 -3.41
CA ASP A 664 -20.89 28.98 -4.31
C ASP A 664 -20.56 28.42 -5.70
N TYR A 665 -21.23 27.32 -6.05
CA TYR A 665 -21.08 26.63 -7.32
C TYR A 665 -22.40 26.58 -8.10
N SER A 666 -23.39 27.38 -7.72
CA SER A 666 -24.77 27.29 -8.20
C SER A 666 -24.84 27.32 -9.73
N ASP A 667 -24.23 28.34 -10.36
CA ASP A 667 -24.20 28.47 -11.83
C ASP A 667 -23.56 27.26 -12.53
N ALA A 668 -22.43 26.76 -12.00
CA ALA A 668 -21.72 25.63 -12.60
C ALA A 668 -22.52 24.33 -12.45
N LYS A 669 -23.14 24.10 -11.28
CA LYS A 669 -23.95 22.93 -11.00
C LYS A 669 -25.25 22.92 -11.80
N ASP A 670 -25.93 24.06 -11.92
CA ASP A 670 -27.13 24.20 -12.74
C ASP A 670 -26.84 23.87 -14.21
N ASN A 671 -25.70 24.36 -14.73
CA ASN A 671 -25.25 24.02 -16.07
C ASN A 671 -24.96 22.52 -16.23
N PHE A 672 -24.31 21.89 -15.24
CA PHE A 672 -24.02 20.46 -15.27
C PHE A 672 -25.27 19.58 -15.14
N LEU A 673 -26.23 19.98 -14.30
CA LEU A 673 -27.52 19.31 -14.14
C LEU A 673 -28.34 19.40 -15.42
N LYS A 674 -28.43 20.59 -16.03
CA LYS A 674 -29.11 20.79 -17.32
C LYS A 674 -28.49 19.91 -18.41
N CYS A 675 -27.17 19.98 -18.58
CA CYS A 675 -26.44 19.17 -19.56
C CYS A 675 -26.67 17.67 -19.35
N THR A 676 -26.62 17.21 -18.10
CA THR A 676 -26.89 15.82 -17.74
C THR A 676 -28.33 15.43 -18.08
N SER A 677 -29.32 16.27 -17.72
CA SER A 677 -30.73 16.02 -18.01
C SER A 677 -31.00 15.90 -19.51
N ASP A 678 -30.39 16.78 -20.32
CA ASP A 678 -30.51 16.75 -21.78
C ASP A 678 -29.91 15.46 -22.35
N ASN A 679 -28.75 15.03 -21.86
CA ASN A 679 -28.13 13.76 -22.26
C ASN A 679 -28.98 12.54 -21.88
N PHE A 680 -29.58 12.54 -20.68
CA PHE A 680 -30.47 11.46 -20.24
C PHE A 680 -31.79 11.42 -21.02
N SER A 681 -32.26 12.54 -21.58
CA SER A 681 -33.37 12.54 -22.53
C SER A 681 -33.05 11.70 -23.77
N THR A 682 -31.83 11.81 -24.30
CA THR A 682 -31.33 10.99 -25.41
C THR A 682 -31.21 9.52 -25.01
N ILE A 683 -30.51 9.23 -23.90
CA ILE A 683 -30.31 7.85 -23.41
C ILE A 683 -31.66 7.15 -23.19
N LYS A 684 -32.63 7.85 -22.58
CA LYS A 684 -33.97 7.31 -22.32
C LYS A 684 -34.74 7.01 -23.61
N LYS A 685 -34.67 7.91 -24.60
CA LYS A 685 -35.30 7.67 -25.92
C LYS A 685 -34.70 6.45 -26.62
N THR A 686 -33.37 6.28 -26.55
CA THR A 686 -32.70 5.09 -27.09
C THR A 686 -33.16 3.81 -26.39
N LEU A 687 -33.18 3.81 -25.05
CA LEU A 687 -33.63 2.64 -24.27
C LEU A 687 -35.12 2.31 -24.50
N ASP A 688 -35.96 3.32 -24.77
CA ASP A 688 -37.38 3.13 -25.10
C ASP A 688 -37.61 2.70 -26.57
N GLY A 689 -36.55 2.54 -27.39
CA GLY A 689 -36.65 2.15 -28.80
C GLY A 689 -37.20 3.24 -29.72
N LYS A 690 -37.02 4.52 -29.37
CA LYS A 690 -37.62 5.69 -30.06
C LYS A 690 -36.59 6.51 -30.88
N LEU A 691 -35.38 5.99 -31.08
CA LEU A 691 -34.28 6.62 -31.80
C LEU A 691 -33.54 5.62 -32.70
#